data_AF-A0AAW7QMX8-F1
#
_entry.id   AF-A0AAW7QMX8-F1
#
_cell.length_a   1.000
_cell.length_b   1.000
_cell.length_c   1.000
_cell.angle_alpha   90.00
_cell.angle_beta   90.00
_cell.angle_gamma   90.00
#
_symmetry.space_group_name_H-M   'P 1'
#
loop_
_entity.id
_entity.type
_entity.pdbx_description
1 polymer ?
#
loop_
_entity_poly.entity_id
_entity_poly.type
_entity_poly.pdbx_seq_one_letter_code
_entity_poly.pdbx_strand_id
1 'polypeptide(L)'
;MTSKLSDQYTLAEAATIPSSIITISRAGVELANRLAKHIPATIWVPERFVATVPGGRTYTTLREAVQMAWRQSSAIIFIAATGIAVRLIAPLLNAKTVDPAVICLDEQGQVVVPLVGGHRAGANALARRIATITAGLAAITTASDVQGLPALDLIGKEQGWRLAPDSATTHVMACLVNSDPVGVWVDPALPAARALLTTELASVATVEWVNEAELLTDPRFAAAILVSYRRLDPLWNKLRHKALRYFLPSLVIGIGCRRGVPVDELATAVTTTLAQHDLLTECVAALATAELKADEAGIIALADHFGVPLTVINTDQLQALDPQAFSPSAATRFALPGVAEPCATIAAQGPLLVPKQVFAQCTVAVALGQAASIALPSATGQLRLVSIGPGDLAHLTELARRALSNAEVVMGYARYIDLIRPLLRADQEVIATPAMGDEIGRAQMAIDLARSGRRVALVSSGDIGIYAMAAPVFEQLQAIGWRGRDPVVEVIPGVSAFQALAARIGAPINHDLCLISLSDLLTPWSLIERRLRAAAQADFVVALYNPRSQGRNWQLAAALAILRDHRPPTTPVVFGRQVSRDDEQITVTTLAAADPALADMLTLVLVGNSQSFHLAGHVVTPRGYTTRPYQPTTAMLATGASDYPIILTKPAHFPAVVIGGGNVGERKVRGLLAAGVPVRLISPTATTQLIAWAEEGRLVWERRTYQPGDLNGARLVFAATNDRTVNARIAAAAIAAGALCNVADNPTEGDFHVPAVYRSGGITVTVSSIGSAPTRSTALRDAIASWLETIGVSTHER
;
A
#
# COMPACT_ATOMS: atom_id res chain seq x y z
N MET A 1 -4.97 -12.62 -44.15
CA MET A 1 -5.63 -11.94 -43.01
C MET A 1 -4.53 -11.35 -42.14
N THR A 2 -4.15 -10.12 -42.46
CA THR A 2 -3.11 -9.36 -41.77
C THR A 2 -3.68 -8.82 -40.46
N SER A 3 -3.22 -9.39 -39.35
CA SER A 3 -3.43 -8.88 -37.99
C SER A 3 -3.08 -7.38 -37.95
N LYS A 4 -4.04 -6.51 -37.64
CA LYS A 4 -3.79 -5.08 -37.47
C LYS A 4 -2.82 -4.89 -36.30
N LEU A 5 -1.86 -3.97 -36.46
CA LEU A 5 -0.94 -3.58 -35.39
C LEU A 5 -1.69 -3.12 -34.13
N SER A 6 -2.85 -2.47 -34.27
CA SER A 6 -3.70 -2.06 -33.15
C SER A 6 -4.16 -3.24 -32.27
N ASP A 7 -4.55 -4.38 -32.86
CA ASP A 7 -5.05 -5.56 -32.14
C ASP A 7 -3.93 -6.28 -31.34
N GLN A 8 -2.70 -6.28 -31.87
CA GLN A 8 -1.55 -6.84 -31.15
C GLN A 8 -1.11 -5.92 -30.00
N TYR A 9 -1.24 -4.60 -30.17
CA TYR A 9 -0.91 -3.63 -29.13
C TYR A 9 -1.93 -3.61 -27.97
N THR A 10 -3.25 -3.70 -28.23
CA THR A 10 -4.26 -3.76 -27.14
C THR A 10 -4.12 -5.03 -26.28
N LEU A 11 -3.69 -6.14 -26.87
CA LEU A 11 -3.45 -7.40 -26.15
C LEU A 11 -2.23 -7.34 -25.22
N ALA A 12 -1.22 -6.53 -25.56
CA ALA A 12 -0.02 -6.31 -24.76
C ALA A 12 -0.30 -5.41 -23.53
N GLU A 13 -1.07 -4.33 -23.70
CA GLU A 13 -1.46 -3.46 -22.57
C GLU A 13 -2.35 -4.18 -21.54
N ALA A 14 -3.26 -5.06 -22.02
CA ALA A 14 -4.09 -5.92 -21.16
C ALA A 14 -3.28 -6.91 -20.30
N ALA A 15 -1.96 -7.05 -20.52
CA ALA A 15 -1.06 -7.86 -19.70
C ALA A 15 -0.61 -7.23 -18.37
N THR A 16 -0.89 -5.94 -18.18
CA THR A 16 -0.30 -5.14 -17.10
C THR A 16 -1.32 -4.59 -16.10
N ILE A 17 -2.62 -4.76 -16.34
CA ILE A 17 -3.69 -4.21 -15.49
C ILE A 17 -3.73 -4.95 -14.15
N PRO A 18 -3.50 -4.28 -12.99
CA PRO A 18 -3.62 -4.89 -11.68
C PRO A 18 -5.02 -5.47 -11.50
N SER A 19 -5.12 -6.80 -11.49
CA SER A 19 -6.40 -7.49 -11.55
C SER A 19 -6.71 -8.21 -10.24
N SER A 20 -8.00 -8.36 -9.93
CA SER A 20 -8.47 -9.28 -8.89
C SER A 20 -9.36 -10.35 -9.52
N ILE A 21 -9.06 -11.63 -9.30
CA ILE A 21 -9.93 -12.74 -9.73
C ILE A 21 -10.75 -13.18 -8.53
N ILE A 22 -12.07 -13.16 -8.63
CA ILE A 22 -12.98 -13.56 -7.56
C ILE A 22 -13.75 -14.80 -8.00
N THR A 23 -13.66 -15.88 -7.22
CA THR A 23 -14.35 -17.14 -7.50
C THR A 23 -15.12 -17.64 -6.29
N ILE A 24 -16.17 -18.44 -6.53
CA ILE A 24 -17.06 -19.02 -5.49
C ILE A 24 -17.07 -20.55 -5.47
N SER A 25 -16.53 -21.22 -6.50
CA SER A 25 -16.57 -22.67 -6.69
C SER A 25 -15.17 -23.29 -6.82
N ARG A 26 -15.07 -24.60 -6.63
CA ARG A 26 -13.81 -25.35 -6.81
C ARG A 26 -13.31 -25.30 -8.25
N ALA A 27 -14.18 -25.55 -9.23
CA ALA A 27 -13.82 -25.45 -10.64
C ALA A 27 -13.39 -24.02 -11.02
N GLY A 28 -14.05 -23.01 -10.45
CA GLY A 28 -13.62 -21.63 -10.63
C GLY A 28 -12.25 -21.32 -10.03
N VAL A 29 -11.84 -22.02 -8.96
CA VAL A 29 -10.48 -21.91 -8.40
C VAL A 29 -9.43 -22.47 -9.36
N GLU A 30 -9.71 -23.61 -9.99
CA GLU A 30 -8.82 -24.19 -11.00
C GLU A 30 -8.66 -23.24 -12.19
N LEU A 31 -9.76 -22.65 -12.65
CA LEU A 31 -9.74 -21.63 -13.68
C LEU A 31 -8.97 -20.37 -13.26
N ALA A 32 -9.18 -19.89 -12.03
CA ALA A 32 -8.45 -18.74 -11.48
C ALA A 32 -6.94 -18.98 -11.47
N ASN A 33 -6.50 -20.16 -11.01
CA ASN A 33 -5.10 -20.55 -11.01
C ASN A 33 -4.52 -20.63 -12.44
N ARG A 34 -5.31 -21.11 -13.42
CA ARG A 34 -4.90 -21.10 -14.83
C ARG A 34 -4.73 -19.68 -15.37
N LEU A 35 -5.71 -18.80 -15.11
CA LEU A 35 -5.66 -17.41 -15.55
C LEU A 35 -4.50 -16.64 -14.91
N ALA A 36 -4.24 -16.85 -13.62
CA ALA A 36 -3.18 -16.16 -12.89
C ALA A 36 -1.75 -16.44 -13.39
N LYS A 37 -1.54 -17.53 -14.15
CA LYS A 37 -0.27 -17.80 -14.85
C LYS A 37 0.03 -16.81 -15.98
N HIS A 38 -1.01 -16.21 -16.55
CA HIS A 38 -0.92 -15.32 -17.72
C HIS A 38 -1.37 -13.89 -17.40
N ILE A 39 -2.21 -13.71 -16.39
CA ILE A 39 -2.78 -12.42 -15.96
C ILE A 39 -2.33 -12.16 -14.53
N PRO A 40 -1.55 -11.11 -14.25
CA PRO A 40 -1.16 -10.77 -12.88
C PRO A 40 -2.40 -10.40 -12.07
N ALA A 41 -2.83 -11.29 -11.17
CA ALA A 41 -4.04 -11.09 -10.41
C ALA A 41 -3.96 -11.60 -8.98
N THR A 42 -4.58 -10.86 -8.06
CA THR A 42 -4.86 -11.37 -6.71
C THR A 42 -6.10 -12.26 -6.78
N ILE A 43 -5.98 -13.52 -6.41
CA ILE A 43 -7.11 -14.46 -6.39
C ILE A 43 -7.81 -14.39 -5.04
N TRP A 44 -9.12 -14.17 -5.05
CA TRP A 44 -10.00 -14.14 -3.89
C TRP A 44 -10.89 -15.39 -3.87
N VAL A 45 -10.85 -16.14 -2.78
CA VAL A 45 -11.56 -17.42 -2.61
C VAL A 45 -12.27 -17.53 -1.26
N PRO A 46 -13.34 -18.34 -1.15
CA PRO A 46 -13.85 -18.77 0.15
C PRO A 46 -12.76 -19.45 0.98
N GLU A 47 -12.79 -19.27 2.31
CA GLU A 47 -11.79 -19.81 3.24
C GLU A 47 -11.48 -21.30 3.03
N ARG A 48 -12.53 -22.11 2.78
CA ARG A 48 -12.40 -23.55 2.48
C ARG A 48 -11.55 -23.91 1.25
N PHE A 49 -11.25 -22.97 0.36
CA PHE A 49 -10.49 -23.20 -0.86
C PHE A 49 -9.10 -22.52 -0.85
N VAL A 50 -8.72 -21.79 0.20
CA VAL A 50 -7.44 -21.07 0.26
C VAL A 50 -6.24 -22.00 0.12
N ALA A 51 -6.31 -23.21 0.67
CA ALA A 51 -5.25 -24.20 0.59
C ALA A 51 -4.91 -24.60 -0.85
N THR A 52 -5.83 -24.40 -1.80
CA THR A 52 -5.65 -24.70 -3.23
C THR A 52 -5.19 -23.50 -4.06
N VAL A 53 -4.94 -22.35 -3.42
CA VAL A 53 -4.52 -21.10 -4.09
C VAL A 53 -3.32 -20.50 -3.36
N PRO A 54 -2.08 -20.77 -3.82
CA PRO A 54 -0.88 -20.17 -3.27
C PRO A 54 -0.94 -18.63 -3.34
N GLY A 55 -0.89 -17.95 -2.19
CA GLY A 55 -1.00 -16.49 -2.11
C GLY A 55 -2.42 -15.92 -2.31
N GLY A 56 -3.44 -16.78 -2.36
CA GLY A 56 -4.85 -16.36 -2.47
C GLY A 56 -5.35 -15.68 -1.20
N ARG A 57 -6.23 -14.69 -1.36
CA ARG A 57 -6.91 -14.01 -0.25
C ARG A 57 -8.25 -14.68 0.06
N THR A 58 -8.57 -14.79 1.34
CA THR A 58 -9.87 -15.28 1.78
C THR A 58 -10.86 -14.14 1.95
N TYR A 59 -12.15 -14.46 1.83
CA TYR A 59 -13.22 -13.55 2.19
C TYR A 59 -14.30 -14.30 2.97
N THR A 60 -14.96 -13.60 3.90
CA THR A 60 -16.12 -14.11 4.64
C THR A 60 -17.40 -13.88 3.84
N THR A 61 -17.51 -12.72 3.18
CA THR A 61 -18.63 -12.43 2.27
C THR A 61 -18.14 -11.99 0.90
N LEU A 62 -18.87 -12.38 -0.15
CA LEU A 62 -18.51 -12.01 -1.52
C LEU A 62 -18.59 -10.49 -1.74
N ARG A 63 -19.49 -9.80 -1.01
CA ARG A 63 -19.61 -8.32 -1.04
C ARG A 63 -18.33 -7.64 -0.57
N GLU A 64 -17.75 -8.11 0.53
CA GLU A 64 -16.51 -7.57 1.09
C GLU A 64 -15.35 -7.73 0.11
N ALA A 65 -15.19 -8.93 -0.47
CA ALA A 65 -14.16 -9.20 -1.48
C ALA A 65 -14.24 -8.21 -2.66
N VAL A 66 -15.45 -7.99 -3.18
CA VAL A 66 -15.68 -7.05 -4.28
C VAL A 66 -15.36 -5.62 -3.88
N GLN A 67 -15.78 -5.17 -2.70
CA GLN A 67 -15.49 -3.81 -2.22
C GLN A 67 -13.99 -3.55 -2.02
N MET A 68 -13.26 -4.54 -1.54
CA MET A 68 -11.80 -4.45 -1.41
C MET A 68 -11.11 -4.44 -2.78
N ALA A 69 -11.50 -5.37 -3.67
CA ALA A 69 -10.97 -5.44 -5.04
C ALA A 69 -11.24 -4.14 -5.82
N TRP A 70 -12.42 -3.53 -5.65
CA TRP A 70 -12.81 -2.27 -6.30
C TRP A 70 -11.88 -1.11 -5.97
N ARG A 71 -11.29 -1.09 -4.78
CA ARG A 71 -10.37 -0.03 -4.33
C ARG A 71 -8.91 -0.30 -4.70
N GLN A 72 -8.57 -1.56 -4.97
CA GLN A 72 -7.18 -2.02 -5.06
C GLN A 72 -6.79 -2.52 -6.45
N SER A 73 -7.75 -2.65 -7.37
CA SER A 73 -7.52 -3.24 -8.69
C SER A 73 -8.09 -2.36 -9.78
N SER A 74 -7.37 -2.28 -10.89
CA SER A 74 -7.83 -1.61 -12.11
C SER A 74 -8.73 -2.51 -12.96
N ALA A 75 -8.72 -3.83 -12.70
CA ALA A 75 -9.68 -4.79 -13.25
C ALA A 75 -10.15 -5.83 -12.22
N ILE A 76 -11.39 -6.29 -12.36
CA ILE A 76 -12.00 -7.34 -11.55
C ILE A 76 -12.57 -8.42 -12.48
N ILE A 77 -12.16 -9.66 -12.25
CA ILE A 77 -12.53 -10.84 -13.03
C ILE A 77 -13.39 -11.75 -12.14
N PHE A 78 -14.68 -11.87 -12.43
CA PHE A 78 -15.61 -12.73 -11.72
C PHE A 78 -15.72 -14.09 -12.40
N ILE A 79 -15.36 -15.15 -11.69
CA ILE A 79 -15.65 -16.53 -12.08
C ILE A 79 -16.92 -16.96 -11.33
N ALA A 80 -18.06 -16.54 -11.88
CA ALA A 80 -19.39 -16.71 -11.30
C ALA A 80 -20.47 -16.41 -12.35
N ALA A 81 -21.73 -16.68 -12.03
CA ALA A 81 -22.85 -16.24 -12.86
C ALA A 81 -22.90 -14.71 -12.97
N THR A 82 -23.13 -14.18 -14.18
CA THR A 82 -23.19 -12.73 -14.45
C THR A 82 -24.15 -11.97 -13.54
N GLY A 83 -25.30 -12.57 -13.20
CA GLY A 83 -26.27 -11.95 -12.29
C GLY A 83 -25.73 -11.69 -10.87
N ILE A 84 -24.75 -12.47 -10.42
CA ILE A 84 -24.07 -12.24 -9.13
C ILE A 84 -23.16 -11.02 -9.24
N ALA A 85 -22.31 -10.98 -10.28
CA ALA A 85 -21.39 -9.87 -10.52
C ALA A 85 -22.14 -8.54 -10.63
N VAL A 86 -23.19 -8.48 -11.47
CA VAL A 86 -24.00 -7.27 -11.69
C VAL A 86 -24.62 -6.74 -10.39
N ARG A 87 -25.21 -7.61 -9.56
CA ARG A 87 -25.82 -7.19 -8.27
C ARG A 87 -24.81 -6.65 -7.26
N LEU A 88 -23.57 -7.14 -7.31
CA LEU A 88 -22.50 -6.73 -6.38
C LEU A 88 -21.83 -5.43 -6.80
N ILE A 89 -21.65 -5.21 -8.10
CA ILE A 89 -21.00 -4.00 -8.61
C ILE A 89 -21.96 -2.83 -8.75
N ALA A 90 -23.26 -3.07 -8.97
CA ALA A 90 -24.27 -2.01 -9.14
C ALA A 90 -24.20 -0.87 -8.11
N PRO A 91 -24.07 -1.12 -6.78
CA PRO A 91 -23.96 -0.04 -5.79
C PRO A 91 -22.58 0.65 -5.74
N LEU A 92 -21.59 0.18 -6.51
CA LEU A 92 -20.21 0.70 -6.54
C LEU A 92 -19.91 1.54 -7.78
N LEU A 93 -20.76 1.50 -8.80
CA LEU A 93 -20.59 2.25 -10.04
C LEU A 93 -20.70 3.75 -9.77
N ASN A 94 -19.74 4.52 -10.26
CA ASN A 94 -19.69 5.96 -10.08
C ASN A 94 -19.58 6.67 -11.43
N ALA A 95 -18.46 6.48 -12.15
CA ALA A 95 -18.27 7.08 -13.46
C ALA A 95 -17.34 6.26 -14.35
N LYS A 96 -17.62 6.26 -15.67
CA LYS A 96 -16.85 5.57 -16.71
C LYS A 96 -15.34 5.90 -16.72
N THR A 97 -14.95 7.02 -16.12
CA THR A 97 -13.57 7.53 -16.10
C THR A 97 -12.74 7.00 -14.94
N VAL A 98 -13.38 6.49 -13.89
CA VAL A 98 -12.73 6.06 -12.62
C VAL A 98 -13.06 4.62 -12.24
N ASP A 99 -14.19 4.08 -12.72
CA ASP A 99 -14.59 2.71 -12.40
C ASP A 99 -13.62 1.69 -13.03
N PRO A 100 -13.24 0.62 -12.30
CA PRO A 100 -12.36 -0.42 -12.83
C PRO A 100 -13.04 -1.22 -13.94
N ALA A 101 -12.24 -1.89 -14.77
CA ALA A 101 -12.75 -2.86 -15.72
C ALA A 101 -13.37 -4.05 -14.99
N VAL A 102 -14.56 -4.49 -15.41
CA VAL A 102 -15.20 -5.67 -14.82
C VAL A 102 -15.48 -6.69 -15.91
N ILE A 103 -15.00 -7.91 -15.71
CA ILE A 103 -15.17 -9.05 -16.62
C ILE A 103 -15.80 -10.19 -15.83
N CYS A 104 -16.74 -10.90 -16.44
CA CYS A 104 -17.38 -12.08 -15.86
C CYS A 104 -17.25 -13.27 -16.80
N LEU A 105 -16.96 -14.44 -16.25
CA LEU A 105 -16.87 -15.70 -17.00
C LEU A 105 -17.43 -16.87 -16.19
N ASP A 106 -17.89 -17.89 -16.88
CA ASP A 106 -18.28 -19.16 -16.27
C ASP A 106 -17.05 -19.94 -15.76
N GLU A 107 -17.27 -20.97 -14.95
CA GLU A 107 -16.19 -21.74 -14.32
C GLU A 107 -15.36 -22.60 -15.30
N GLN A 108 -15.82 -22.78 -16.54
CA GLN A 108 -15.05 -23.41 -17.62
C GLN A 108 -14.34 -22.37 -18.51
N GLY A 109 -14.74 -21.10 -18.40
CA GLY A 109 -14.23 -19.98 -19.19
C GLY A 109 -14.64 -20.04 -20.65
N GLN A 110 -15.80 -20.64 -20.95
CA GLN A 110 -16.34 -20.74 -22.31
C GLN A 110 -16.81 -19.39 -22.84
N VAL A 111 -17.38 -18.55 -21.98
CA VAL A 111 -17.86 -17.21 -22.36
C VAL A 111 -17.27 -16.17 -21.42
N VAL A 112 -16.62 -15.16 -21.99
CA VAL A 112 -15.97 -14.06 -21.29
C VAL A 112 -16.71 -12.77 -21.60
N VAL A 113 -17.42 -12.24 -20.61
CA VAL A 113 -18.34 -11.11 -20.77
C VAL A 113 -17.74 -9.87 -20.08
N PRO A 114 -17.29 -8.85 -20.83
CA PRO A 114 -16.98 -7.54 -20.25
C PRO A 114 -18.28 -6.85 -19.83
N LEU A 115 -18.36 -6.43 -18.56
CA LEU A 115 -19.54 -5.80 -17.97
C LEU A 115 -19.42 -4.28 -17.88
N VAL A 116 -18.24 -3.77 -17.48
CA VAL A 116 -17.98 -2.35 -17.25
C VAL A 116 -16.57 -2.01 -17.72
N GLY A 117 -16.36 -0.80 -18.24
CA GLY A 117 -15.03 -0.29 -18.57
C GLY A 117 -14.47 -0.76 -19.91
N GLY A 118 -15.32 -0.97 -20.93
CA GLY A 118 -14.98 -1.54 -22.24
C GLY A 118 -13.68 -1.06 -22.88
N HIS A 119 -13.62 0.23 -23.27
CA HIS A 119 -12.45 0.81 -23.96
C HIS A 119 -11.43 1.40 -22.97
N ARG A 120 -11.84 2.45 -22.23
CA ARG A 120 -10.93 3.24 -21.39
C ARG A 120 -10.28 2.47 -20.24
N ALA A 121 -11.02 1.56 -19.58
CA ALA A 121 -10.47 0.74 -18.50
C ALA A 121 -9.92 -0.61 -19.01
N GLY A 122 -10.00 -0.88 -20.33
CA GLY A 122 -9.43 -2.05 -20.97
C GLY A 122 -10.24 -3.36 -20.83
N ALA A 123 -11.52 -3.31 -20.44
CA ALA A 123 -12.31 -4.52 -20.21
C ALA A 123 -12.50 -5.37 -21.48
N ASN A 124 -12.67 -4.75 -22.65
CA ASN A 124 -12.84 -5.49 -23.92
C ASN A 124 -11.54 -6.17 -24.34
N ALA A 125 -10.41 -5.48 -24.23
CA ALA A 125 -9.09 -6.04 -24.50
C ALA A 125 -8.75 -7.20 -23.55
N LEU A 126 -9.01 -7.03 -22.25
CA LEU A 126 -8.81 -8.06 -21.25
C LEU A 126 -9.75 -9.27 -21.48
N ALA A 127 -11.00 -9.03 -21.89
CA ALA A 127 -11.92 -10.11 -22.26
C ALA A 127 -11.43 -10.93 -23.46
N ARG A 128 -10.94 -10.27 -24.54
CA ARG A 128 -10.32 -10.98 -25.69
C ARG A 128 -9.16 -11.85 -25.24
N ARG A 129 -8.29 -11.31 -24.38
CA ARG A 129 -7.11 -12.01 -23.87
C ARG A 129 -7.48 -13.21 -23.00
N ILE A 130 -8.43 -13.05 -22.07
CA ILE A 130 -8.94 -14.16 -21.26
C ILE A 130 -9.52 -15.24 -22.17
N ALA A 131 -10.31 -14.87 -23.18
CA ALA A 131 -10.87 -15.82 -24.14
C ALA A 131 -9.78 -16.60 -24.90
N THR A 132 -8.68 -15.96 -25.28
CA THR A 132 -7.51 -16.65 -25.86
C THR A 132 -6.90 -17.67 -24.88
N ILE A 133 -6.76 -17.32 -23.60
CA ILE A 133 -6.20 -18.21 -22.57
C ILE A 133 -7.13 -19.39 -22.29
N THR A 134 -8.44 -19.13 -22.26
CA THR A 134 -9.43 -20.17 -21.92
C THR A 134 -9.84 -21.02 -23.11
N ALA A 135 -9.46 -20.63 -24.34
CA ALA A 135 -10.06 -21.09 -25.58
C ALA A 135 -11.59 -20.86 -25.64
N GLY A 136 -12.05 -19.79 -24.98
CA GLY A 136 -13.45 -19.39 -24.94
C GLY A 136 -13.77 -18.28 -25.95
N LEU A 137 -14.99 -17.75 -25.84
CA LEU A 137 -15.51 -16.65 -26.65
C LEU A 137 -15.58 -15.36 -25.81
N ALA A 138 -14.97 -14.28 -26.29
CA ALA A 138 -15.19 -12.95 -25.73
C ALA A 138 -16.51 -12.37 -26.26
N ALA A 139 -17.54 -12.30 -25.41
CA ALA A 139 -18.86 -11.77 -25.74
C ALA A 139 -18.87 -10.24 -25.68
N ILE A 140 -18.13 -9.59 -26.58
CA ILE A 140 -18.05 -8.13 -26.66
C ILE A 140 -19.31 -7.60 -27.35
N THR A 141 -20.10 -6.83 -26.61
CA THR A 141 -21.37 -6.27 -27.08
C THR A 141 -21.28 -4.78 -27.42
N THR A 142 -20.11 -4.16 -27.24
CA THR A 142 -19.96 -2.73 -27.52
C THR A 142 -20.02 -2.50 -29.03
N ALA A 143 -21.01 -1.73 -29.49
CA ALA A 143 -21.28 -1.56 -30.92
C ALA A 143 -20.07 -1.04 -31.72
N SER A 144 -19.27 -0.14 -31.14
CA SER A 144 -18.05 0.37 -31.78
C SER A 144 -16.99 -0.72 -32.00
N ASP A 145 -16.78 -1.61 -31.04
CA ASP A 145 -15.85 -2.75 -31.19
C ASP A 145 -16.36 -3.76 -32.22
N VAL A 146 -17.66 -4.06 -32.22
CA VAL A 146 -18.27 -4.98 -33.19
C VAL A 146 -18.08 -4.45 -34.62
N GLN A 147 -18.14 -3.14 -34.80
CA GLN A 147 -17.92 -2.47 -36.08
C GLN A 147 -16.44 -2.16 -36.37
N GLY A 148 -15.51 -2.45 -35.45
CA GLY A 148 -14.08 -2.17 -35.62
C GLY A 148 -13.72 -0.68 -35.69
N LEU A 149 -14.49 0.17 -35.01
CA LEU A 149 -14.27 1.61 -34.91
C LEU A 149 -13.17 1.94 -33.88
N PRO A 150 -12.35 2.98 -34.12
CA PRO A 150 -11.28 3.37 -33.21
C PRO A 150 -11.82 3.99 -31.92
N ALA A 151 -11.08 3.83 -30.82
CA ALA A 151 -11.35 4.49 -29.56
C ALA A 151 -10.82 5.94 -29.60
N LEU A 152 -11.71 6.92 -29.80
CA LEU A 152 -11.31 8.32 -29.96
C LEU A 152 -10.53 8.88 -28.76
N ASP A 153 -10.73 8.38 -27.54
CA ASP A 153 -9.97 8.82 -26.36
C ASP A 153 -8.55 8.26 -26.28
N LEU A 154 -8.19 7.28 -27.10
CA LEU A 154 -6.85 6.69 -27.15
C LEU A 154 -6.00 7.22 -28.31
N ILE A 155 -6.61 7.86 -29.31
CA ILE A 155 -5.88 8.40 -30.47
C ILE A 155 -4.86 9.45 -30.00
N GLY A 156 -3.61 9.27 -30.39
CA GLY A 156 -2.53 10.22 -30.11
C GLY A 156 -2.00 10.21 -28.68
N LYS A 157 -2.47 9.30 -27.82
CA LYS A 157 -2.13 9.27 -26.39
C LYS A 157 -0.63 9.10 -26.13
N GLU A 158 0.05 8.26 -26.91
CA GLU A 158 1.50 8.08 -26.82
C GLU A 158 2.29 9.33 -27.23
N GLN A 159 1.71 10.13 -28.13
CA GLN A 159 2.24 11.42 -28.59
C GLN A 159 1.82 12.58 -27.68
N GLY A 160 1.22 12.29 -26.52
CA GLY A 160 0.81 13.29 -25.53
C GLY A 160 -0.49 14.04 -25.87
N TRP A 161 -1.29 13.55 -26.82
CA TRP A 161 -2.56 14.19 -27.17
C TRP A 161 -3.56 14.08 -26.03
N ARG A 162 -4.38 15.13 -25.88
CA ARG A 162 -5.41 15.23 -24.85
C ARG A 162 -6.72 15.68 -25.48
N LEU A 163 -7.84 15.12 -25.04
CA LEU A 163 -9.15 15.63 -25.43
C LEU A 163 -9.52 16.85 -24.58
N ALA A 164 -10.15 17.84 -25.22
CA ALA A 164 -10.75 18.96 -24.51
C ALA A 164 -11.86 18.43 -23.58
N PRO A 165 -11.88 18.80 -22.28
CA PRO A 165 -12.83 18.23 -21.31
C PRO A 165 -14.31 18.43 -21.66
N ASP A 166 -14.62 19.48 -22.42
CA ASP A 166 -15.95 19.84 -22.88
C ASP A 166 -16.32 19.23 -24.25
N SER A 167 -15.55 18.25 -24.73
CA SER A 167 -15.85 17.51 -25.96
C SER A 167 -17.06 16.58 -25.81
N ALA A 168 -17.92 16.55 -26.83
CA ALA A 168 -19.05 15.63 -26.93
C ALA A 168 -18.63 14.23 -27.41
N THR A 169 -17.62 13.62 -26.76
CA THR A 169 -17.02 12.33 -27.19
C THR A 169 -18.05 11.21 -27.33
N THR A 170 -19.02 11.13 -26.40
CA THR A 170 -20.08 10.10 -26.46
C THR A 170 -21.00 10.31 -27.67
N HIS A 171 -21.34 11.56 -27.99
CA HIS A 171 -22.16 11.89 -29.17
C HIS A 171 -21.43 11.55 -30.46
N VAL A 172 -20.17 11.96 -30.58
CA VAL A 172 -19.39 11.69 -31.80
C VAL A 172 -19.20 10.18 -31.99
N MET A 173 -18.91 9.43 -30.93
CA MET A 173 -18.87 7.96 -31.00
C MET A 173 -20.21 7.35 -31.44
N ALA A 174 -21.34 7.87 -30.96
CA ALA A 174 -22.66 7.40 -31.38
C ALA A 174 -22.88 7.64 -32.88
N CYS A 175 -22.50 8.82 -33.40
CA CYS A 175 -22.57 9.11 -34.83
C CYS A 175 -21.70 8.17 -35.67
N LEU A 176 -20.47 7.86 -35.24
CA LEU A 176 -19.62 6.89 -35.95
C LEU A 176 -20.27 5.48 -35.96
N VAL A 177 -20.84 5.04 -34.84
CA VAL A 177 -21.55 3.75 -34.72
C VAL A 177 -22.79 3.69 -35.61
N ASN A 178 -23.51 4.80 -35.75
CA ASN A 178 -24.70 4.90 -36.58
C ASN A 178 -24.39 5.19 -38.05
N SER A 179 -23.12 5.31 -38.42
CA SER A 179 -22.71 5.70 -39.77
C SER A 179 -23.28 7.07 -40.19
N ASP A 180 -23.45 7.99 -39.24
CA ASP A 180 -23.82 9.38 -39.53
C ASP A 180 -22.59 10.15 -40.10
N PRO A 181 -22.80 11.19 -40.92
CA PRO A 181 -21.69 12.00 -41.45
C PRO A 181 -20.93 12.74 -40.35
N VAL A 182 -19.61 12.54 -40.29
CA VAL A 182 -18.71 13.21 -39.33
C VAL A 182 -17.68 14.04 -40.08
N GLY A 183 -17.69 15.35 -39.85
CA GLY A 183 -16.72 16.26 -40.42
C GLY A 183 -15.41 16.24 -39.64
N VAL A 184 -14.26 16.20 -40.32
CA VAL A 184 -12.94 16.24 -39.69
C VAL A 184 -12.14 17.40 -40.26
N TRP A 185 -11.63 18.25 -39.38
CA TRP A 185 -10.68 19.30 -39.73
C TRP A 185 -9.45 19.21 -38.82
N VAL A 186 -8.29 19.21 -39.47
CA VAL A 186 -6.99 19.30 -38.82
C VAL A 186 -6.32 20.54 -39.38
N ASP A 187 -5.76 21.36 -38.48
CA ASP A 187 -5.00 22.54 -38.85
C ASP A 187 -3.97 22.22 -39.95
N PRO A 188 -3.97 22.94 -41.09
CA PRO A 188 -3.05 22.66 -42.20
C PRO A 188 -1.58 22.66 -41.81
N ALA A 189 -1.22 23.39 -40.75
CA ALA A 189 0.14 23.42 -40.21
C ALA A 189 0.52 22.17 -39.38
N LEU A 190 -0.36 21.17 -39.27
CA LEU A 190 -0.16 19.93 -38.51
C LEU A 190 -0.27 18.67 -39.40
N PRO A 191 0.62 18.47 -40.40
CA PRO A 191 0.53 17.35 -41.33
C PRO A 191 0.68 15.97 -40.65
N ALA A 192 1.50 15.86 -39.60
CA ALA A 192 1.67 14.62 -38.84
C ALA A 192 0.38 14.23 -38.08
N ALA A 193 -0.33 15.22 -37.52
CA ALA A 193 -1.61 14.99 -36.87
C ALA A 193 -2.68 14.52 -37.87
N ARG A 194 -2.67 15.10 -39.07
CA ARG A 194 -3.55 14.68 -40.16
C ARG A 194 -3.26 13.24 -40.57
N ALA A 195 -2.00 12.86 -40.75
CA ALA A 195 -1.62 11.50 -41.11
C ALA A 195 -2.09 10.47 -40.07
N LEU A 196 -1.86 10.73 -38.77
CA LEU A 196 -2.31 9.86 -37.68
C LEU A 196 -3.83 9.66 -37.70
N LEU A 197 -4.61 10.74 -37.74
CA LEU A 197 -6.06 10.66 -37.77
C LEU A 197 -6.58 9.97 -39.05
N THR A 198 -5.96 10.18 -40.20
CA THR A 198 -6.30 9.46 -41.44
C THR A 198 -6.11 7.96 -41.27
N THR A 199 -5.02 7.51 -40.63
CA THR A 199 -4.79 6.09 -40.37
C THR A 199 -5.81 5.50 -39.41
N GLU A 200 -6.06 6.17 -38.28
CA GLU A 200 -6.99 5.69 -37.24
C GLU A 200 -8.45 5.67 -37.73
N LEU A 201 -8.86 6.65 -38.53
CA LEU A 201 -10.22 6.77 -39.05
C LEU A 201 -10.41 6.09 -40.43
N ALA A 202 -9.40 5.40 -40.96
CA ALA A 202 -9.44 4.82 -42.31
C ALA A 202 -10.58 3.82 -42.52
N SER A 203 -11.05 3.14 -41.46
CA SER A 203 -12.15 2.18 -41.51
C SER A 203 -13.53 2.84 -41.48
N VAL A 204 -13.62 4.15 -41.28
CA VAL A 204 -14.91 4.85 -41.12
C VAL A 204 -15.30 5.57 -42.40
N ALA A 205 -16.18 4.96 -43.18
CA ALA A 205 -16.59 5.47 -44.48
C ALA A 205 -17.36 6.81 -44.43
N THR A 206 -17.92 7.18 -43.28
CA THR A 206 -18.77 8.37 -43.11
C THR A 206 -18.01 9.60 -42.62
N VAL A 207 -16.68 9.49 -42.51
CA VAL A 207 -15.79 10.60 -42.19
C VAL A 207 -15.49 11.41 -43.45
N GLU A 208 -15.81 12.70 -43.42
CA GLU A 208 -15.50 13.65 -44.49
C GLU A 208 -14.47 14.67 -44.02
N TRP A 209 -13.39 14.82 -44.77
CA TRP A 209 -12.34 15.80 -44.50
C TRP A 209 -12.72 17.14 -45.10
N VAL A 210 -12.79 18.18 -44.27
CA VAL A 210 -13.02 19.56 -44.73
C VAL A 210 -11.70 20.34 -44.77
N ASN A 211 -11.61 21.32 -45.67
CA ASN A 211 -10.41 22.14 -45.81
C ASN A 211 -10.42 23.38 -44.89
N GLU A 212 -11.61 23.85 -44.52
CA GLU A 212 -11.83 24.99 -43.63
C GLU A 212 -12.59 24.56 -42.38
N ALA A 213 -12.24 25.14 -41.22
CA ALA A 213 -12.77 24.71 -39.93
C ALA A 213 -14.26 25.08 -39.79
N GLU A 214 -14.68 26.18 -40.41
CA GLU A 214 -16.03 26.72 -40.40
C GLU A 214 -17.03 25.74 -41.04
N LEU A 215 -16.59 24.95 -42.03
CA LEU A 215 -17.41 23.95 -42.70
C LEU A 215 -17.86 22.82 -41.77
N LEU A 216 -17.20 22.63 -40.62
CA LEU A 216 -17.68 21.70 -39.58
C LEU A 216 -19.03 22.11 -38.98
N THR A 217 -19.43 23.38 -39.13
CA THR A 217 -20.74 23.85 -38.66
C THR A 217 -21.89 23.50 -39.61
N ASP A 218 -21.59 23.01 -40.82
CA ASP A 218 -22.60 22.60 -41.80
C ASP A 218 -23.59 21.59 -41.17
N PRO A 219 -24.91 21.83 -41.27
CA PRO A 219 -25.93 20.93 -40.76
C PRO A 219 -25.83 19.49 -41.28
N ARG A 220 -25.18 19.27 -42.44
CA ARG A 220 -24.95 17.92 -42.99
C ARG A 220 -24.13 17.02 -42.06
N PHE A 221 -23.29 17.62 -41.21
CA PHE A 221 -22.46 16.89 -40.24
C PHE A 221 -23.19 16.71 -38.91
N ALA A 222 -23.49 15.46 -38.59
CA ALA A 222 -24.09 15.08 -37.31
C ALA A 222 -23.11 15.26 -36.14
N ALA A 223 -21.81 15.14 -36.41
CA ALA A 223 -20.74 15.37 -35.45
C ALA A 223 -19.47 15.92 -36.12
N ALA A 224 -18.51 16.41 -35.32
CA ALA A 224 -17.25 16.93 -35.84
C ALA A 224 -16.02 16.57 -35.01
N ILE A 225 -14.85 16.50 -35.65
CA ILE A 225 -13.53 16.33 -35.04
C ILE A 225 -12.64 17.51 -35.42
N LEU A 226 -12.08 18.16 -34.41
CA LEU A 226 -11.24 19.35 -34.55
C LEU A 226 -9.86 19.13 -33.93
N VAL A 227 -8.79 19.42 -34.67
CA VAL A 227 -7.41 19.43 -34.15
C VAL A 227 -6.72 20.74 -34.51
N SER A 228 -6.28 21.50 -33.51
CA SER A 228 -5.51 22.74 -33.73
C SER A 228 -4.77 23.15 -32.47
N TYR A 229 -3.66 23.86 -32.67
CA TYR A 229 -2.95 24.61 -31.63
C TYR A 229 -3.48 26.04 -31.45
N ARG A 230 -4.33 26.51 -32.38
CA ARG A 230 -4.96 27.83 -32.36
C ARG A 230 -6.21 27.80 -31.49
N ARG A 231 -6.48 28.93 -30.85
CA ARG A 231 -7.68 29.20 -30.08
C ARG A 231 -8.81 29.59 -31.04
N LEU A 232 -9.75 28.67 -31.23
CA LEU A 232 -10.90 28.84 -32.12
C LEU A 232 -12.20 28.95 -31.32
N ASP A 233 -12.21 29.73 -30.23
CA ASP A 233 -13.31 29.75 -29.26
C ASP A 233 -14.70 30.05 -29.86
N PRO A 234 -14.87 31.03 -30.79
CA PRO A 234 -16.18 31.27 -31.40
C PRO A 234 -16.71 30.06 -32.17
N LEU A 235 -15.83 29.34 -32.87
CA LEU A 235 -16.18 28.12 -33.61
C LEU A 235 -16.43 26.96 -32.64
N TRP A 236 -15.56 26.78 -31.64
CA TRP A 236 -15.68 25.73 -30.65
C TRP A 236 -16.96 25.86 -29.83
N ASN A 237 -17.36 27.07 -29.43
CA ASN A 237 -18.61 27.31 -28.72
C ASN A 237 -19.84 26.88 -29.52
N LYS A 238 -19.80 27.02 -30.85
CA LYS A 238 -20.87 26.53 -31.74
C LYS A 238 -20.85 25.01 -31.89
N LEU A 239 -19.67 24.38 -31.84
CA LEU A 239 -19.51 22.96 -32.14
C LEU A 239 -19.50 22.02 -30.92
N ARG A 240 -19.08 22.49 -29.73
CA ARG A 240 -18.76 21.64 -28.56
C ARG A 240 -19.88 20.70 -28.11
N HIS A 241 -21.14 21.03 -28.41
CA HIS A 241 -22.28 20.18 -28.12
C HIS A 241 -22.36 18.90 -28.98
N LYS A 242 -21.69 18.89 -30.15
CA LYS A 242 -21.66 17.78 -31.11
C LYS A 242 -20.25 17.42 -31.61
N ALA A 243 -19.20 18.02 -31.07
CA ALA A 243 -17.84 17.88 -31.58
C ALA A 243 -16.84 17.45 -30.51
N LEU A 244 -15.71 16.91 -30.94
CA LEU A 244 -14.53 16.67 -30.11
C LEU A 244 -13.34 17.48 -30.58
N ARG A 245 -12.54 17.97 -29.62
CA ARG A 245 -11.32 18.74 -29.88
C ARG A 245 -10.12 18.06 -29.25
N TYR A 246 -9.06 17.86 -30.02
CA TYR A 246 -7.76 17.41 -29.49
C TYR A 246 -6.82 18.60 -29.26
N PHE A 247 -6.14 18.57 -28.13
CA PHE A 247 -4.96 19.34 -27.82
C PHE A 247 -3.74 18.46 -28.02
N LEU A 248 -2.74 18.97 -28.73
CA LEU A 248 -1.49 18.28 -29.00
C LEU A 248 -0.31 19.17 -28.62
N PRO A 249 0.74 18.61 -27.97
CA PRO A 249 1.92 19.37 -27.61
C PRO A 249 2.66 19.79 -28.90
N SER A 250 2.50 21.04 -29.30
CA SER A 250 2.95 21.56 -30.60
C SER A 250 3.59 22.95 -30.53
N LEU A 251 3.48 23.66 -29.41
CA LEU A 251 4.03 25.01 -29.26
C LEU A 251 5.29 24.98 -28.40
N VAL A 252 6.37 25.62 -28.88
CA VAL A 252 7.60 25.81 -28.12
C VAL A 252 7.78 27.29 -27.84
N ILE A 253 7.97 27.64 -26.57
CA ILE A 253 8.08 29.03 -26.14
C ILE A 253 9.54 29.35 -25.83
N GLY A 254 10.11 30.29 -26.56
CA GLY A 254 11.44 30.82 -26.27
C GLY A 254 11.36 32.01 -25.31
N ILE A 255 12.18 31.98 -24.25
CA ILE A 255 12.15 32.98 -23.18
C ILE A 255 13.55 33.53 -22.91
N GLY A 256 13.62 34.86 -22.80
CA GLY A 256 14.74 35.57 -22.21
C GLY A 256 14.27 36.57 -21.16
N CYS A 257 14.94 36.66 -20.02
CA CYS A 257 14.60 37.63 -18.97
C CYS A 257 15.84 38.24 -18.31
N ARG A 258 15.64 39.28 -17.48
CA ARG A 258 16.64 39.71 -16.50
C ARG A 258 16.78 38.64 -15.39
N ARG A 259 17.85 38.68 -14.61
CA ARG A 259 18.01 37.75 -13.48
C ARG A 259 17.09 38.12 -12.33
N GLY A 260 16.53 37.12 -11.65
CA GLY A 260 15.65 37.28 -10.48
C GLY A 260 14.21 37.67 -10.81
N VAL A 261 13.74 37.41 -12.03
CA VAL A 261 12.35 37.74 -12.41
C VAL A 261 11.39 36.72 -11.78
N PRO A 262 10.35 37.16 -11.05
CA PRO A 262 9.37 36.26 -10.45
C PRO A 262 8.64 35.40 -11.50
N VAL A 263 8.34 34.14 -11.15
CA VAL A 263 7.65 33.20 -12.03
C VAL A 263 6.28 33.72 -12.50
N ASP A 264 5.55 34.43 -11.63
CA ASP A 264 4.22 34.96 -11.94
C ASP A 264 4.27 36.02 -13.05
N GLU A 265 5.33 36.84 -13.09
CA GLU A 265 5.53 37.84 -14.14
C GLU A 265 5.82 37.16 -15.49
N LEU A 266 6.66 36.11 -15.48
CA LEU A 266 6.96 35.34 -16.68
C LEU A 266 5.73 34.55 -17.18
N ALA A 267 4.96 33.93 -16.27
CA ALA A 267 3.74 33.20 -16.59
C ALA A 267 2.67 34.12 -17.19
N THR A 268 2.55 35.34 -16.64
CA THR A 268 1.67 36.38 -17.20
C THR A 268 2.11 36.78 -18.60
N ALA A 269 3.41 37.01 -18.82
CA ALA A 269 3.95 37.37 -20.13
C ALA A 269 3.69 36.27 -21.18
N VAL A 270 3.91 35.00 -20.83
CA VAL A 270 3.62 33.85 -21.69
C VAL A 270 2.14 33.76 -22.00
N THR A 271 1.28 33.76 -20.98
CA THR A 271 -0.16 33.57 -21.15
C THR A 271 -0.79 34.73 -21.93
N THR A 272 -0.31 35.96 -21.71
CA THR A 272 -0.70 37.14 -22.48
C THR A 272 -0.30 37.01 -23.95
N THR A 273 0.95 36.60 -24.21
CA THR A 273 1.45 36.38 -25.58
C THR A 273 0.62 35.33 -26.31
N LEU A 274 0.34 34.19 -25.67
CA LEU A 274 -0.49 33.14 -26.26
C LEU A 274 -1.91 33.63 -26.54
N ALA A 275 -2.52 34.36 -25.60
CA ALA A 275 -3.89 34.87 -25.76
C ALA A 275 -4.01 35.92 -26.87
N GLN A 276 -3.04 36.84 -27.00
CA GLN A 276 -3.05 37.89 -28.03
C GLN A 276 -2.88 37.36 -29.45
N HIS A 277 -2.31 36.17 -29.59
CA HIS A 277 -2.04 35.52 -30.89
C HIS A 277 -2.95 34.31 -31.14
N ASP A 278 -4.06 34.19 -30.41
CA ASP A 278 -5.02 33.09 -30.53
C ASP A 278 -4.34 31.70 -30.47
N LEU A 279 -3.49 31.48 -29.48
CA LEU A 279 -2.82 30.21 -29.22
C LEU A 279 -3.35 29.55 -27.94
N LEU A 280 -3.38 28.21 -27.96
CA LEU A 280 -3.83 27.39 -26.83
C LEU A 280 -2.68 27.07 -25.88
N THR A 281 -2.86 27.38 -24.60
CA THR A 281 -1.88 27.07 -23.54
C THR A 281 -1.71 25.56 -23.36
N GLU A 282 -2.76 24.79 -23.61
CA GLU A 282 -2.78 23.32 -23.56
C GLU A 282 -1.91 22.67 -24.63
N CYS A 283 -1.52 23.44 -25.65
CA CYS A 283 -0.66 22.96 -26.74
C CYS A 283 0.82 23.31 -26.51
N VAL A 284 1.18 23.96 -25.39
CA VAL A 284 2.58 24.19 -25.00
C VAL A 284 3.26 22.86 -24.72
N ALA A 285 4.38 22.63 -25.41
CA ALA A 285 5.12 21.39 -25.38
C ALA A 285 6.47 21.51 -24.68
N ALA A 286 7.11 22.68 -24.76
CA ALA A 286 8.39 22.95 -24.12
C ALA A 286 8.63 24.47 -23.95
N LEU A 287 9.48 24.81 -22.99
CA LEU A 287 10.14 26.11 -22.91
C LEU A 287 11.56 26.01 -23.42
N ALA A 288 12.10 27.08 -24.00
CA ALA A 288 13.47 27.12 -24.49
C ALA A 288 14.18 28.41 -24.05
N THR A 289 15.44 28.29 -23.62
CA THR A 289 16.27 29.46 -23.29
C THR A 289 17.74 29.22 -23.65
N ALA A 290 18.55 30.26 -23.62
CA ALA A 290 19.99 30.17 -23.88
C ALA A 290 20.74 29.67 -22.65
N GLU A 291 21.87 28.98 -22.86
CA GLU A 291 22.80 28.50 -21.82
C GLU A 291 23.15 29.55 -20.76
N LEU A 292 23.35 30.81 -21.16
CA LEU A 292 23.62 31.95 -20.27
C LEU A 292 22.51 32.22 -19.23
N LYS A 293 21.32 31.62 -19.42
CA LYS A 293 20.14 31.70 -18.56
C LYS A 293 19.65 30.33 -18.07
N ALA A 294 20.45 29.27 -18.24
CA ALA A 294 20.07 27.92 -17.82
C ALA A 294 19.87 27.80 -16.30
N ASP A 295 20.57 28.63 -15.53
CA ASP A 295 20.53 28.68 -14.06
C ASP A 295 19.46 29.65 -13.51
N GLU A 296 18.68 30.31 -14.37
CA GLU A 296 17.72 31.32 -13.95
C GLU A 296 16.50 30.69 -13.27
N ALA A 297 16.38 30.93 -11.95
CA ALA A 297 15.34 30.34 -11.11
C ALA A 297 13.91 30.62 -11.62
N GLY A 298 13.65 31.83 -12.16
CA GLY A 298 12.36 32.20 -12.71
C GLY A 298 11.94 31.33 -13.91
N ILE A 299 12.87 31.06 -14.84
CA ILE A 299 12.59 30.25 -16.04
C ILE A 299 12.40 28.78 -15.68
N ILE A 300 13.20 28.27 -14.74
CA ILE A 300 13.05 26.90 -14.22
C ILE A 300 11.67 26.74 -13.57
N ALA A 301 11.29 27.65 -12.68
CA ALA A 301 9.99 27.62 -12.02
C ALA A 301 8.82 27.75 -13.01
N LEU A 302 9.03 28.47 -14.11
CA LEU A 302 8.03 28.61 -15.17
C LEU A 302 7.81 27.29 -15.93
N ALA A 303 8.88 26.54 -16.21
CA ALA A 303 8.76 25.22 -16.84
C ALA A 303 7.93 24.28 -15.96
N ASP A 304 8.16 24.33 -14.65
CA ASP A 304 7.38 23.59 -13.66
C ASP A 304 5.92 24.06 -13.59
N HIS A 305 5.67 25.37 -13.67
CA HIS A 305 4.32 25.95 -13.69
C HIS A 305 3.47 25.42 -14.84
N PHE A 306 4.05 25.30 -16.04
CA PHE A 306 3.36 24.74 -17.21
C PHE A 306 3.42 23.20 -17.29
N GLY A 307 4.24 22.56 -16.45
CA GLY A 307 4.44 21.11 -16.47
C GLY A 307 5.15 20.61 -17.73
N VAL A 308 6.02 21.43 -18.33
CA VAL A 308 6.71 21.14 -19.61
C VAL A 308 8.23 21.16 -19.43
N PRO A 309 9.00 20.46 -20.28
CA PRO A 309 10.46 20.51 -20.24
C PRO A 309 11.02 21.90 -20.56
N LEU A 310 12.20 22.19 -20.00
CA LEU A 310 13.02 23.34 -20.35
C LEU A 310 14.21 22.88 -21.19
N THR A 311 14.26 23.32 -22.44
CA THR A 311 15.37 23.07 -23.36
C THR A 311 16.37 24.21 -23.28
N VAL A 312 17.61 23.89 -22.91
CA VAL A 312 18.72 24.84 -22.91
C VAL A 312 19.46 24.73 -24.24
N ILE A 313 19.60 25.85 -24.94
CA ILE A 313 20.29 25.93 -26.22
C ILE A 313 21.70 26.45 -26.00
N ASN A 314 22.68 25.72 -26.53
CA ASN A 314 24.09 26.03 -26.36
C ASN A 314 24.47 27.29 -27.13
N THR A 315 25.47 28.00 -26.60
CA THR A 315 25.97 29.24 -27.18
C THR A 315 26.42 29.06 -28.64
N ASP A 316 27.12 27.97 -28.97
CA ASP A 316 27.60 27.69 -30.32
C ASP A 316 26.45 27.49 -31.33
N GLN A 317 25.37 26.84 -30.91
CA GLN A 317 24.19 26.63 -31.74
C GLN A 317 23.50 27.96 -32.07
N LEU A 318 23.48 28.89 -31.12
CA LEU A 318 22.93 30.23 -31.31
C LEU A 318 23.83 31.08 -32.21
N GLN A 319 25.14 30.99 -32.07
CA GLN A 319 26.10 31.75 -32.90
C GLN A 319 26.12 31.31 -34.37
N ALA A 320 25.78 30.05 -34.64
CA ALA A 320 25.69 29.52 -36.00
C ALA A 320 24.50 30.06 -36.81
N LEU A 321 23.54 30.73 -36.15
CA LEU A 321 22.37 31.29 -36.82
C LEU A 321 22.66 32.67 -37.42
N ASP A 322 22.01 32.97 -38.55
CA ASP A 322 22.04 34.31 -39.15
C ASP A 322 21.38 35.34 -38.21
N PRO A 323 22.13 36.34 -37.70
CA PRO A 323 21.57 37.37 -36.83
C PRO A 323 20.52 38.25 -37.50
N GLN A 324 20.49 38.35 -38.83
CA GLN A 324 19.48 39.15 -39.55
C GLN A 324 18.13 38.43 -39.65
N ALA A 325 18.06 37.13 -39.35
CA ALA A 325 16.82 36.37 -39.37
C ALA A 325 15.90 36.65 -38.16
N PHE A 326 16.36 37.44 -37.16
CA PHE A 326 15.68 37.63 -35.88
C PHE A 326 15.57 39.11 -35.48
N SER A 327 14.63 39.40 -34.59
CA SER A 327 14.42 40.74 -34.03
C SER A 327 15.62 41.23 -33.21
N PRO A 328 16.00 42.53 -33.29
CA PRO A 328 17.15 43.09 -32.56
C PRO A 328 17.11 42.78 -31.05
N SER A 329 18.21 42.29 -30.48
CA SER A 329 18.25 41.83 -29.09
C SER A 329 19.42 42.44 -28.31
N ALA A 330 19.22 42.67 -27.01
CA ALA A 330 20.31 43.05 -26.10
C ALA A 330 21.37 41.94 -25.96
N ALA A 331 21.05 40.71 -26.37
CA ALA A 331 21.98 39.58 -26.39
C ALA A 331 23.12 39.73 -27.41
N THR A 332 23.01 40.67 -28.37
CA THR A 332 24.09 41.03 -29.31
C THR A 332 25.37 41.46 -28.59
N ARG A 333 25.26 42.02 -27.38
CA ARG A 333 26.42 42.36 -26.51
C ARG A 333 27.24 41.13 -26.10
N PHE A 334 26.64 39.94 -26.16
CA PHE A 334 27.27 38.66 -25.88
C PHE A 334 27.54 37.87 -27.17
N ALA A 335 27.59 38.53 -28.32
CA ALA A 335 27.76 37.93 -29.64
C ALA A 335 26.67 36.87 -29.98
N LEU A 336 25.45 37.06 -29.50
CA LEU A 336 24.30 36.18 -29.80
C LEU A 336 23.27 36.92 -30.66
N PRO A 337 22.62 36.24 -31.63
CA PRO A 337 21.57 36.84 -32.46
C PRO A 337 20.33 37.22 -31.63
N GLY A 338 20.06 36.48 -30.56
CA GLY A 338 18.92 36.68 -29.67
C GLY A 338 18.81 35.56 -28.65
N VAL A 339 17.75 35.58 -27.85
CA VAL A 339 17.43 34.47 -26.93
C VAL A 339 16.04 33.92 -27.23
N ALA A 340 14.98 34.73 -27.11
CA ALA A 340 13.61 34.24 -27.28
C ALA A 340 13.35 33.57 -28.64
N GLU A 341 13.45 34.28 -29.76
CA GLU A 341 13.15 33.70 -31.09
C GLU A 341 14.12 32.57 -31.48
N PRO A 342 15.45 32.73 -31.38
CA PRO A 342 16.39 31.67 -31.78
C PRO A 342 16.22 30.39 -30.98
N CYS A 343 16.02 30.50 -29.65
CA CYS A 343 15.81 29.33 -28.81
C CYS A 343 14.47 28.64 -29.13
N ALA A 344 13.39 29.41 -29.37
CA ALA A 344 12.11 28.86 -29.78
C ALA A 344 12.24 28.08 -31.09
N THR A 345 12.87 28.67 -32.10
CA THR A 345 13.01 28.08 -33.44
C THR A 345 13.91 26.84 -33.43
N ILE A 346 15.06 26.87 -32.74
CA ILE A 346 15.94 25.68 -32.62
C ILE A 346 15.21 24.55 -31.91
N ALA A 347 14.61 24.82 -30.76
CA ALA A 347 13.93 23.79 -29.97
C ALA A 347 12.69 23.23 -30.68
N ALA A 348 11.97 24.06 -31.45
CA ALA A 348 10.85 23.63 -32.27
C ALA A 348 11.27 22.86 -33.54
N GLN A 349 12.43 23.18 -34.11
CA GLN A 349 12.81 22.85 -35.50
C GLN A 349 11.66 23.11 -36.48
N GLY A 350 11.00 24.26 -36.31
CA GLY A 350 9.82 24.63 -37.07
C GLY A 350 9.63 26.14 -37.15
N PRO A 351 8.59 26.60 -37.84
CA PRO A 351 8.42 28.01 -38.14
C PRO A 351 8.15 28.83 -36.87
N LEU A 352 8.72 30.03 -36.83
CA LEU A 352 8.39 31.02 -35.81
C LEU A 352 6.96 31.53 -36.06
N LEU A 353 6.07 31.36 -35.09
CA LEU A 353 4.68 31.82 -35.16
C LEU A 353 4.52 33.24 -34.63
N VAL A 354 5.17 33.50 -33.48
CA VAL A 354 5.09 34.77 -32.77
C VAL A 354 6.50 35.31 -32.60
N PRO A 355 6.84 36.41 -33.30
CA PRO A 355 8.07 37.15 -33.06
C PRO A 355 8.17 37.65 -31.62
N LYS A 356 9.36 38.09 -31.23
CA LYS A 356 9.69 38.53 -29.88
C LYS A 356 8.74 39.62 -29.37
N GLN A 357 7.94 39.25 -28.37
CA GLN A 357 7.16 40.18 -27.55
C GLN A 357 8.01 40.69 -26.39
N VAL A 358 8.00 42.00 -26.15
CA VAL A 358 8.82 42.66 -25.12
C VAL A 358 7.95 43.06 -23.94
N PHE A 359 8.32 42.59 -22.76
CA PHE A 359 7.74 42.97 -21.47
C PHE A 359 8.80 43.70 -20.63
N ALA A 360 8.41 44.21 -19.46
CA ALA A 360 9.28 45.04 -18.62
C ALA A 360 10.61 44.35 -18.24
N GLN A 361 10.54 43.04 -17.96
CA GLN A 361 11.68 42.24 -17.47
C GLN A 361 12.00 41.02 -18.34
N CYS A 362 11.18 40.71 -19.35
CA CYS A 362 11.33 39.51 -20.16
C CYS A 362 10.89 39.69 -21.62
N THR A 363 11.24 38.70 -22.43
CA THR A 363 10.87 38.59 -23.83
C THR A 363 10.40 37.18 -24.12
N VAL A 364 9.30 37.06 -24.86
CA VAL A 364 8.65 35.80 -25.20
C VAL A 364 8.55 35.69 -26.71
N ALA A 365 8.84 34.52 -27.28
CA ALA A 365 8.59 34.18 -28.67
C ALA A 365 7.98 32.77 -28.73
N VAL A 366 7.23 32.47 -29.79
CA VAL A 366 6.57 31.16 -29.92
C VAL A 366 6.83 30.58 -31.30
N ALA A 367 7.27 29.34 -31.36
CA ALA A 367 7.45 28.58 -32.59
C ALA A 367 6.55 27.34 -32.60
N LEU A 368 6.13 26.92 -33.79
CA LEU A 368 5.41 25.67 -33.99
C LEU A 368 6.44 24.56 -34.15
N GLY A 369 6.43 23.58 -33.26
CA GLY A 369 7.33 22.45 -33.39
C GLY A 369 6.74 21.35 -34.26
N GLN A 370 7.62 20.69 -35.01
CA GLN A 370 7.22 19.52 -35.79
C GLN A 370 7.10 18.32 -34.83
N ALA A 371 6.10 17.47 -35.04
CA ALA A 371 5.81 16.34 -34.15
C ALA A 371 6.99 15.34 -33.99
N ALA A 372 7.97 15.37 -34.89
CA ALA A 372 9.21 14.59 -34.81
C ALA A 372 10.35 15.32 -34.08
N SER A 373 10.28 16.65 -33.91
CA SER A 373 11.35 17.50 -33.40
C SER A 373 11.08 18.13 -32.05
N ILE A 374 9.79 18.25 -31.65
CA ILE A 374 9.48 18.45 -30.24
C ILE A 374 9.73 17.12 -29.57
N ALA A 375 10.97 16.92 -29.17
CA ALA A 375 11.27 15.96 -28.15
C ALA A 375 10.44 16.35 -26.92
N LEU A 376 9.24 15.76 -26.78
CA LEU A 376 8.84 15.23 -25.48
C LEU A 376 10.09 14.53 -24.99
N PRO A 377 10.66 15.04 -23.88
CA PRO A 377 12.09 15.05 -23.60
C PRO A 377 12.70 13.75 -24.08
N SER A 378 13.65 13.80 -25.04
CA SER A 378 14.18 12.64 -25.78
C SER A 378 14.19 11.44 -24.86
N ALA A 379 13.17 10.55 -24.98
CA ALA A 379 12.64 9.76 -23.86
C ALA A 379 13.59 9.74 -22.67
N THR A 380 13.45 10.68 -21.71
CA THR A 380 14.42 10.86 -20.60
C THR A 380 14.90 9.49 -20.19
N GLY A 381 16.18 9.18 -20.42
CA GLY A 381 16.57 7.79 -20.31
C GLY A 381 16.31 7.31 -18.89
N GLN A 382 16.02 6.03 -18.77
CA GLN A 382 15.50 5.45 -17.54
C GLN A 382 16.64 4.71 -16.87
N LEU A 383 16.90 5.03 -15.61
CA LEU A 383 17.78 4.25 -14.75
C LEU A 383 16.94 3.47 -13.74
N ARG A 384 16.77 2.18 -14.00
CA ARG A 384 16.11 1.26 -13.07
C ARG A 384 17.16 0.59 -12.19
N LEU A 385 17.03 0.77 -10.88
CA LEU A 385 17.85 0.10 -9.88
C LEU A 385 17.15 -1.21 -9.50
N VAL A 386 17.64 -2.32 -10.03
CA VAL A 386 16.93 -3.61 -10.02
C VAL A 386 17.49 -4.56 -8.97
N SER A 387 16.63 -4.94 -8.03
CA SER A 387 16.90 -6.01 -7.06
C SER A 387 16.66 -7.39 -7.68
N ILE A 388 17.70 -8.23 -7.72
CA ILE A 388 17.59 -9.60 -8.30
C ILE A 388 17.33 -10.69 -7.25
N GLY A 389 17.15 -10.30 -5.98
CA GLY A 389 16.94 -11.26 -4.91
C GLY A 389 18.22 -12.02 -4.50
N PRO A 390 18.10 -13.02 -3.60
CA PRO A 390 19.24 -13.68 -2.96
C PRO A 390 20.09 -14.56 -3.91
N GLY A 391 19.51 -15.05 -5.01
CA GLY A 391 20.19 -15.93 -5.95
C GLY A 391 19.23 -16.61 -6.92
N ASP A 392 18.30 -17.40 -6.39
CA ASP A 392 17.32 -18.13 -7.20
C ASP A 392 16.42 -17.17 -7.99
N LEU A 393 16.25 -17.45 -9.28
CA LEU A 393 15.34 -16.71 -10.16
C LEU A 393 13.90 -16.73 -9.64
N ALA A 394 13.48 -17.74 -8.89
CA ALA A 394 12.15 -17.80 -8.26
C ALA A 394 11.90 -16.66 -7.26
N HIS A 395 12.97 -16.05 -6.72
CA HIS A 395 12.87 -14.91 -5.80
C HIS A 395 12.88 -13.54 -6.50
N LEU A 396 13.05 -13.48 -7.83
CA LEU A 396 12.87 -12.21 -8.56
C LEU A 396 11.41 -11.78 -8.50
N THR A 397 11.21 -10.50 -8.16
CA THR A 397 9.89 -9.88 -8.28
C THR A 397 9.51 -9.73 -9.75
N GLU A 398 8.21 -9.71 -10.04
CA GLU A 398 7.72 -9.50 -11.39
C GLU A 398 8.11 -8.11 -11.93
N LEU A 399 8.20 -7.10 -11.06
CA LEU A 399 8.71 -5.78 -11.43
C LEU A 399 10.18 -5.85 -11.88
N ALA A 400 11.02 -6.62 -11.17
CA ALA A 400 12.42 -6.81 -11.56
C ALA A 400 12.54 -7.54 -12.90
N ARG A 401 11.73 -8.58 -13.13
CA ARG A 401 11.68 -9.29 -14.42
C ARG A 401 11.32 -8.35 -15.57
N ARG A 402 10.26 -7.55 -15.42
CA ARG A 402 9.85 -6.57 -16.44
C ARG A 402 10.91 -5.52 -16.69
N ALA A 403 11.57 -5.03 -15.64
CA ALA A 403 12.62 -4.04 -15.77
C ALA A 403 13.81 -4.59 -16.57
N LEU A 404 14.25 -5.82 -16.28
CA LEU A 404 15.28 -6.50 -17.05
C LEU A 404 14.82 -6.72 -18.50
N SER A 405 13.59 -7.20 -18.71
CA SER A 405 13.03 -7.43 -20.06
C SER A 405 12.74 -6.17 -20.87
N ASN A 406 12.71 -4.99 -20.26
CA ASN A 406 12.50 -3.71 -20.96
C ASN A 406 13.79 -2.89 -21.10
N ALA A 407 14.89 -3.34 -20.49
CA ALA A 407 16.16 -2.65 -20.58
C ALA A 407 16.83 -2.85 -21.94
N GLU A 408 17.54 -1.82 -22.38
CA GLU A 408 18.48 -1.84 -23.51
C GLU A 408 19.89 -2.17 -23.02
N VAL A 409 20.24 -1.65 -21.83
CA VAL A 409 21.50 -1.95 -21.14
C VAL A 409 21.20 -2.63 -19.81
N VAL A 410 21.83 -3.76 -19.56
CA VAL A 410 21.84 -4.41 -18.24
C VAL A 410 23.26 -4.36 -17.71
N MET A 411 23.44 -3.77 -16.54
CA MET A 411 24.76 -3.56 -15.95
C MET A 411 24.81 -3.97 -14.48
N GLY A 412 25.97 -4.44 -14.05
CA GLY A 412 26.17 -4.82 -12.65
C GLY A 412 27.51 -5.50 -12.41
N TYR A 413 27.66 -6.04 -11.21
CA TYR A 413 28.78 -6.90 -10.88
C TYR A 413 28.66 -8.24 -11.60
N ALA A 414 29.77 -8.77 -12.14
CA ALA A 414 29.78 -9.98 -12.98
C ALA A 414 29.01 -11.16 -12.36
N ARG A 415 29.23 -11.45 -11.06
CA ARG A 415 28.51 -12.54 -10.38
C ARG A 415 27.00 -12.33 -10.29
N TYR A 416 26.51 -11.08 -10.30
CA TYR A 416 25.07 -10.80 -10.31
C TYR A 416 24.47 -10.94 -11.70
N ILE A 417 25.22 -10.52 -12.73
CA ILE A 417 24.85 -10.72 -14.13
C ILE A 417 24.74 -12.22 -14.45
N ASP A 418 25.66 -13.04 -13.94
CA ASP A 418 25.63 -14.48 -14.18
C ASP A 418 24.37 -15.16 -13.62
N LEU A 419 23.87 -14.71 -12.46
CA LEU A 419 22.64 -15.24 -11.86
C LEU A 419 21.40 -14.98 -12.72
N ILE A 420 21.33 -13.83 -13.40
CA ILE A 420 20.18 -13.45 -14.24
C ILE A 420 20.37 -13.74 -15.73
N ARG A 421 21.53 -14.31 -16.12
CA ARG A 421 21.89 -14.56 -17.52
C ARG A 421 20.79 -15.28 -18.32
N PRO A 422 20.05 -16.27 -17.78
CA PRO A 422 18.95 -16.92 -18.50
C PRO A 422 17.76 -16.00 -18.85
N LEU A 423 17.66 -14.81 -18.23
CA LEU A 423 16.58 -13.85 -18.46
C LEU A 423 16.96 -12.75 -19.46
N LEU A 424 18.25 -12.64 -19.81
CA LEU A 424 18.75 -11.58 -20.69
C LEU A 424 18.51 -11.93 -22.15
N ARG A 425 18.05 -10.96 -22.93
CA ARG A 425 17.84 -11.11 -24.37
C ARG A 425 19.14 -10.87 -25.13
N ALA A 426 19.25 -11.47 -26.32
CA ALA A 426 20.44 -11.36 -27.15
C ALA A 426 20.69 -9.94 -27.71
N ASP A 427 19.65 -9.12 -27.83
CA ASP A 427 19.72 -7.73 -28.31
C ASP A 427 20.14 -6.72 -27.23
N GLN A 428 20.26 -7.15 -25.97
CA GLN A 428 20.65 -6.27 -24.87
C GLN A 428 22.16 -6.08 -24.79
N GLU A 429 22.59 -4.86 -24.53
CA GLU A 429 23.98 -4.61 -24.13
C GLU A 429 24.16 -5.02 -22.66
N VAL A 430 25.17 -5.86 -22.40
CA VAL A 430 25.47 -6.34 -21.04
C VAL A 430 26.82 -5.83 -20.59
N ILE A 431 26.81 -4.98 -19.55
CA ILE A 431 28.03 -4.39 -18.96
C ILE A 431 28.32 -5.06 -17.61
N ALA A 432 29.23 -6.03 -17.63
CA ALA A 432 29.66 -6.75 -16.43
C ALA A 432 30.99 -6.18 -15.90
N THR A 433 30.98 -5.65 -14.69
CA THR A 433 32.20 -5.17 -14.03
C THR A 433 32.90 -6.30 -13.27
N PRO A 434 34.23 -6.51 -13.46
CA PRO A 434 34.93 -7.68 -12.93
C PRO A 434 35.30 -7.54 -11.45
N ALA A 435 35.52 -6.32 -10.94
CA ALA A 435 36.00 -6.07 -9.58
C ALA A 435 34.88 -5.59 -8.63
N MET A 436 34.92 -6.11 -7.39
CA MET A 436 34.23 -5.49 -6.25
C MET A 436 35.03 -4.26 -5.79
N GLY A 437 34.35 -3.16 -5.47
CA GLY A 437 34.97 -1.93 -4.95
C GLY A 437 34.72 -0.65 -5.75
N ASP A 438 34.49 -0.74 -7.07
CA ASP A 438 34.19 0.45 -7.90
C ASP A 438 32.68 0.73 -7.99
N GLU A 439 32.04 0.95 -6.84
CA GLU A 439 30.61 1.28 -6.78
C GLU A 439 30.32 2.68 -7.34
N ILE A 440 31.23 3.63 -7.13
CA ILE A 440 31.09 4.99 -7.63
C ILE A 440 31.21 5.02 -9.17
N GLY A 441 32.21 4.37 -9.75
CA GLY A 441 32.36 4.29 -11.21
C GLY A 441 31.18 3.59 -11.89
N ARG A 442 30.67 2.50 -11.29
CA ARG A 442 29.44 1.84 -11.76
C ARG A 442 28.23 2.78 -11.72
N ALA A 443 28.04 3.50 -10.62
CA ALA A 443 26.93 4.43 -10.47
C ALA A 443 27.01 5.55 -11.53
N GLN A 444 28.19 6.15 -11.70
CA GLN A 444 28.42 7.21 -12.68
C GLN A 444 28.14 6.73 -14.10
N MET A 445 28.68 5.57 -14.48
CA MET A 445 28.45 4.99 -15.81
C MET A 445 26.96 4.69 -16.07
N ALA A 446 26.23 4.21 -15.05
CA ALA A 446 24.80 3.96 -15.18
C ALA A 446 24.00 5.24 -15.43
N ILE A 447 24.36 6.30 -14.72
CA ILE A 447 23.75 7.63 -14.87
C ILE A 447 24.06 8.18 -16.27
N ASP A 448 25.30 8.13 -16.73
CA ASP A 448 25.71 8.66 -18.03
C ASP A 448 24.99 7.95 -19.19
N LEU A 449 24.89 6.61 -19.12
CA LEU A 449 24.14 5.83 -20.10
C LEU A 449 22.65 6.19 -20.09
N ALA A 450 22.04 6.37 -18.92
CA ALA A 450 20.65 6.78 -18.85
C ALA A 450 20.45 8.22 -19.34
N ARG A 451 21.37 9.16 -19.05
CA ARG A 451 21.31 10.54 -19.59
C ARG A 451 21.51 10.61 -21.10
N SER A 452 22.08 9.57 -21.71
CA SER A 452 22.12 9.43 -23.18
C SER A 452 20.78 8.99 -23.81
N GLY A 453 19.70 8.89 -23.01
CA GLY A 453 18.34 8.55 -23.47
C GLY A 453 18.03 7.05 -23.43
N ARG A 454 18.93 6.22 -22.87
CA ARG A 454 18.80 4.75 -22.89
C ARG A 454 18.00 4.23 -21.71
N ARG A 455 17.42 3.03 -21.86
CA ARG A 455 16.81 2.28 -20.76
C ARG A 455 17.85 1.37 -20.09
N VAL A 456 18.34 1.79 -18.94
CA VAL A 456 19.41 1.12 -18.18
C VAL A 456 18.82 0.39 -16.97
N ALA A 457 19.18 -0.88 -16.79
CA ALA A 457 18.93 -1.65 -15.58
C ALA A 457 20.26 -1.92 -14.85
N LEU A 458 20.46 -1.26 -13.71
CA LEU A 458 21.60 -1.50 -12.82
C LEU A 458 21.19 -2.50 -11.74
N VAL A 459 21.82 -3.68 -11.74
CA VAL A 459 21.40 -4.81 -10.90
C VAL A 459 22.19 -4.94 -9.60
N SER A 460 21.55 -5.39 -8.54
CA SER A 460 22.19 -5.80 -7.28
C SER A 460 21.51 -7.01 -6.65
N SER A 461 22.29 -7.88 -5.99
CA SER A 461 21.75 -9.02 -5.25
C SER A 461 21.00 -8.59 -3.99
N GLY A 462 20.01 -9.37 -3.58
CA GLY A 462 19.13 -9.05 -2.46
C GLY A 462 18.18 -7.92 -2.82
N ASP A 463 18.07 -6.94 -1.92
CA ASP A 463 17.40 -5.67 -2.18
C ASP A 463 18.46 -4.59 -2.44
N ILE A 464 18.31 -3.82 -3.52
CA ILE A 464 19.29 -2.81 -3.97
C ILE A 464 19.41 -1.62 -3.00
N GLY A 465 18.45 -1.44 -2.09
CA GLY A 465 18.48 -0.46 -1.01
C GLY A 465 19.24 -0.92 0.24
N ILE A 466 19.58 -2.21 0.36
CA ILE A 466 20.24 -2.77 1.55
C ILE A 466 21.71 -3.08 1.23
N TYR A 467 22.61 -2.19 1.66
CA TYR A 467 24.07 -2.33 1.46
C TYR A 467 24.48 -2.57 -0.01
N ALA A 468 23.82 -1.88 -0.94
CA ALA A 468 23.95 -2.09 -2.38
C ALA A 468 23.88 -0.76 -3.16
N MET A 469 23.71 -0.83 -4.49
CA MET A 469 23.96 0.27 -5.43
C MET A 469 22.99 1.47 -5.35
N ALA A 470 21.87 1.39 -4.63
CA ALA A 470 20.93 2.52 -4.59
C ALA A 470 21.55 3.79 -3.97
N ALA A 471 22.21 3.66 -2.81
CA ALA A 471 22.83 4.81 -2.14
C ALA A 471 23.95 5.45 -2.99
N PRO A 472 24.94 4.69 -3.53
CA PRO A 472 25.94 5.24 -4.45
C PRO A 472 25.34 6.00 -5.65
N VAL A 473 24.26 5.49 -6.25
CA VAL A 473 23.59 6.17 -7.36
C VAL A 473 23.00 7.51 -6.92
N PHE A 474 22.27 7.55 -5.81
CA PHE A 474 21.68 8.81 -5.32
C PHE A 474 22.74 9.82 -4.88
N GLU A 475 23.86 9.37 -4.31
CA GLU A 475 25.00 10.24 -3.99
C GLU A 475 25.61 10.88 -5.24
N GLN A 476 25.78 10.11 -6.32
CA GLN A 476 26.27 10.66 -7.60
C GLN A 476 25.25 11.59 -8.25
N LEU A 477 23.96 11.25 -8.23
CA LEU A 477 22.89 12.13 -8.71
C LEU A 477 22.84 13.45 -7.92
N GLN A 478 23.02 13.40 -6.60
CA GLN A 478 23.12 14.59 -5.76
C GLN A 478 24.32 15.46 -6.14
N ALA A 479 25.50 14.84 -6.37
CA ALA A 479 26.73 15.55 -6.74
C ALA A 479 26.59 16.34 -8.05
N ILE A 480 25.76 15.87 -8.99
CA ILE A 480 25.48 16.56 -10.27
C ILE A 480 24.23 17.46 -10.24
N GLY A 481 23.61 17.67 -9.08
CA GLY A 481 22.45 18.55 -8.94
C GLY A 481 21.16 18.01 -9.57
N TRP A 482 20.99 16.68 -9.60
CA TRP A 482 19.82 16.02 -10.19
C TRP A 482 18.49 16.44 -9.54
N ARG A 483 17.46 16.67 -10.38
CA ARG A 483 16.12 17.17 -9.97
C ARG A 483 14.97 16.18 -10.19
N GLY A 484 15.27 14.90 -10.41
CA GLY A 484 14.23 13.87 -10.55
C GLY A 484 13.74 13.58 -11.97
N ARG A 485 14.28 14.25 -13.00
CA ARG A 485 13.76 14.16 -14.39
C ARG A 485 14.73 13.53 -15.40
N ASP A 486 16.02 13.87 -15.34
CA ASP A 486 17.03 13.40 -16.30
C ASP A 486 18.25 12.81 -15.57
N PRO A 487 18.39 11.47 -15.47
CA PRO A 487 17.47 10.46 -15.97
C PRO A 487 16.26 10.29 -15.04
N VAL A 488 15.21 9.58 -15.50
CA VAL A 488 14.15 9.09 -14.61
C VAL A 488 14.70 7.89 -13.85
N VAL A 489 14.67 7.94 -12.52
CA VAL A 489 15.24 6.90 -11.66
C VAL A 489 14.13 6.17 -10.93
N GLU A 490 14.13 4.84 -11.02
CA GLU A 490 13.16 3.96 -10.36
C GLU A 490 13.91 2.90 -9.53
N VAL A 491 13.54 2.76 -8.25
CA VAL A 491 14.08 1.71 -7.38
C VAL A 491 13.11 0.55 -7.33
N ILE A 492 13.58 -0.63 -7.74
CA ILE A 492 12.76 -1.85 -7.79
C ILE A 492 13.17 -2.76 -6.63
N PRO A 493 12.26 -3.02 -5.68
CA PRO A 493 12.58 -3.78 -4.47
C PRO A 493 12.73 -5.27 -4.74
N GLY A 494 13.39 -5.98 -3.82
CA GLY A 494 13.58 -7.42 -3.91
C GLY A 494 13.68 -8.11 -2.55
N VAL A 495 13.69 -9.44 -2.59
CA VAL A 495 13.86 -10.26 -1.38
C VAL A 495 15.32 -10.18 -0.95
N SER A 496 15.60 -9.65 0.24
CA SER A 496 16.95 -9.59 0.77
C SER A 496 17.36 -10.93 1.41
N ALA A 497 18.68 -11.13 1.56
CA ALA A 497 19.25 -12.37 2.10
C ALA A 497 18.66 -12.76 3.47
N PHE A 498 18.36 -11.79 4.35
CA PHE A 498 17.80 -12.09 5.68
C PHE A 498 16.39 -12.66 5.63
N GLN A 499 15.57 -12.22 4.68
CA GLN A 499 14.20 -12.72 4.49
C GLN A 499 14.26 -14.14 3.93
N ALA A 500 15.14 -14.36 2.95
CA ALA A 500 15.36 -15.68 2.37
C ALA A 500 15.88 -16.68 3.41
N LEU A 501 16.88 -16.28 4.21
CA LEU A 501 17.40 -17.14 5.29
C LEU A 501 16.32 -17.42 6.34
N ALA A 502 15.57 -16.39 6.76
CA ALA A 502 14.49 -16.57 7.73
C ALA A 502 13.44 -17.58 7.26
N ALA A 503 13.01 -17.47 5.99
CA ALA A 503 12.05 -18.39 5.40
C ALA A 503 12.55 -19.84 5.35
N ARG A 504 13.87 -20.06 5.24
CA ARG A 504 14.48 -21.40 5.26
C ARG A 504 14.48 -22.04 6.65
N ILE A 505 14.49 -21.24 7.73
CA ILE A 505 14.68 -21.73 9.09
C ILE A 505 13.48 -21.54 10.02
N GLY A 506 12.40 -20.88 9.59
CA GLY A 506 11.18 -20.71 10.37
C GLY A 506 10.74 -19.26 10.53
N ALA A 507 10.65 -18.78 11.78
CA ALA A 507 10.15 -17.44 12.11
C ALA A 507 11.12 -16.65 13.01
N PRO A 508 12.42 -16.54 12.66
CA PRO A 508 13.42 -15.89 13.51
C PRO A 508 13.28 -14.37 13.55
N ILE A 509 12.65 -13.74 12.55
CA ILE A 509 12.55 -12.28 12.38
C ILE A 509 11.14 -11.74 12.64
N ASN A 510 10.31 -12.48 13.38
CA ASN A 510 8.92 -12.08 13.66
C ASN A 510 8.81 -10.87 14.62
N HIS A 511 9.85 -10.57 15.38
CA HIS A 511 9.93 -9.41 16.27
C HIS A 511 10.90 -8.37 15.70
N ASP A 512 11.00 -7.24 16.38
CA ASP A 512 11.93 -6.15 16.10
C ASP A 512 13.33 -6.64 15.68
N LEU A 513 13.80 -6.15 14.52
CA LEU A 513 15.00 -6.59 13.83
C LEU A 513 15.92 -5.41 13.50
N CYS A 514 17.22 -5.61 13.67
CA CYS A 514 18.28 -4.74 13.16
C CYS A 514 19.08 -5.44 12.05
N LEU A 515 19.33 -4.74 10.95
CA LEU A 515 20.26 -5.16 9.90
C LEU A 515 21.56 -4.39 10.07
N ILE A 516 22.70 -5.05 10.29
CA ILE A 516 23.99 -4.38 10.54
C ILE A 516 25.05 -4.97 9.61
N SER A 517 25.70 -4.13 8.81
CA SER A 517 26.90 -4.50 8.07
C SER A 517 28.12 -4.44 8.98
N LEU A 518 28.95 -5.48 8.98
CA LEU A 518 30.24 -5.52 9.67
C LEU A 518 31.40 -4.98 8.83
N SER A 519 31.09 -4.42 7.66
CA SER A 519 32.06 -3.77 6.79
C SER A 519 32.48 -2.41 7.33
N ASP A 520 33.72 -2.29 7.78
CA ASP A 520 34.33 -1.07 8.30
C ASP A 520 35.06 -0.21 7.25
N LEU A 521 34.93 -0.55 5.96
CA LEU A 521 35.63 0.13 4.86
C LEU A 521 35.26 1.63 4.76
N LEU A 522 33.97 1.94 4.87
CA LEU A 522 33.43 3.31 4.81
C LEU A 522 32.71 3.69 6.10
N THR A 523 32.72 2.82 7.11
CA THR A 523 32.03 3.04 8.39
C THR A 523 33.00 2.71 9.52
N PRO A 524 33.44 3.70 10.33
CA PRO A 524 34.35 3.44 11.43
C PRO A 524 33.80 2.36 12.38
N TRP A 525 34.67 1.43 12.81
CA TRP A 525 34.27 0.34 13.72
C TRP A 525 33.58 0.82 14.99
N SER A 526 34.01 1.96 15.56
CA SER A 526 33.40 2.55 16.75
C SER A 526 31.89 2.83 16.57
N LEU A 527 31.45 3.18 15.37
CA LEU A 527 30.04 3.37 15.05
C LEU A 527 29.31 2.02 14.90
N ILE A 528 29.95 1.03 14.30
CA ILE A 528 29.40 -0.34 14.18
C ILE A 528 29.22 -0.95 15.57
N GLU A 529 30.22 -0.84 16.44
CA GLU A 529 30.16 -1.28 17.83
C GLU A 529 29.03 -0.59 18.60
N ARG A 530 28.87 0.74 18.45
CA ARG A 530 27.75 1.46 19.06
C ARG A 530 26.39 0.91 18.60
N ARG A 531 26.23 0.62 17.30
CA ARG A 531 25.00 0.02 16.74
C ARG A 531 24.74 -1.38 17.31
N LEU A 532 25.78 -2.22 17.39
CA LEU A 532 25.69 -3.56 17.97
C LEU A 532 25.28 -3.52 19.44
N ARG A 533 25.92 -2.66 20.25
CA ARG A 533 25.58 -2.49 21.67
C ARG A 533 24.14 -2.00 21.85
N ALA A 534 23.70 -1.03 21.05
CA ALA A 534 22.32 -0.55 21.10
C ALA A 534 21.31 -1.64 20.73
N ALA A 535 21.57 -2.41 19.65
CA ALA A 535 20.72 -3.52 19.24
C ALA A 535 20.70 -4.65 20.29
N ALA A 536 21.82 -4.88 20.98
CA ALA A 536 21.93 -5.84 22.07
C ALA A 536 21.12 -5.40 23.29
N GLN A 537 21.29 -4.15 23.74
CA GLN A 537 20.61 -3.58 24.90
C GLN A 537 19.09 -3.51 24.73
N ALA A 538 18.62 -3.23 23.52
CA ALA A 538 17.20 -3.18 23.20
C ALA A 538 16.62 -4.53 22.73
N ASP A 539 17.40 -5.62 22.85
CA ASP A 539 16.95 -6.99 22.58
C ASP A 539 16.36 -7.22 21.17
N PHE A 540 16.91 -6.55 20.16
CA PHE A 540 16.53 -6.77 18.76
C PHE A 540 17.06 -8.12 18.26
N VAL A 541 16.34 -8.78 17.35
CA VAL A 541 16.95 -9.77 16.46
C VAL A 541 17.99 -9.05 15.60
N VAL A 542 19.14 -9.68 15.29
CA VAL A 542 20.23 -9.02 14.54
C VAL A 542 20.61 -9.85 13.33
N ALA A 543 20.52 -9.27 12.12
CA ALA A 543 21.07 -9.83 10.90
C ALA A 543 22.37 -9.11 10.53
N LEU A 544 23.48 -9.84 10.53
CA LEU A 544 24.83 -9.35 10.26
C LEU A 544 25.20 -9.60 8.80
N TYR A 545 25.30 -8.52 8.04
CA TYR A 545 25.75 -8.49 6.66
C TYR A 545 27.27 -8.29 6.58
N ASN A 546 27.86 -8.76 5.48
CA ASN A 546 29.30 -8.66 5.22
C ASN A 546 30.16 -9.13 6.43
N PRO A 547 29.86 -10.31 7.01
CA PRO A 547 30.33 -10.66 8.34
C PRO A 547 31.85 -10.93 8.38
N ARG A 548 32.43 -11.38 7.26
CA ARG A 548 33.84 -11.75 7.18
C ARG A 548 34.38 -11.66 5.75
N SER A 549 35.64 -11.27 5.59
CA SER A 549 36.39 -11.34 4.32
C SER A 549 37.89 -11.58 4.57
N GLN A 550 38.68 -11.77 3.51
CA GLN A 550 40.14 -12.08 3.62
C GLN A 550 40.92 -11.08 4.50
N GLY A 551 40.60 -9.78 4.43
CA GLY A 551 41.21 -8.74 5.28
C GLY A 551 40.45 -8.38 6.57
N ARG A 552 39.29 -9.00 6.83
CA ARG A 552 38.38 -8.68 7.96
C ARG A 552 37.89 -9.97 8.60
N ASN A 553 38.66 -10.48 9.55
CA ASN A 553 38.45 -11.80 10.15
C ASN A 553 38.12 -11.74 11.65
N TRP A 554 38.11 -10.56 12.27
CA TRP A 554 37.92 -10.39 13.72
C TRP A 554 36.58 -9.73 14.08
N GLN A 555 35.98 -8.95 13.17
CA GLN A 555 34.77 -8.15 13.42
C GLN A 555 33.59 -9.01 13.86
N LEU A 556 33.37 -10.16 13.23
CA LEU A 556 32.30 -11.09 13.62
C LEU A 556 32.52 -11.64 15.04
N ALA A 557 33.75 -11.95 15.42
CA ALA A 557 34.06 -12.41 16.77
C ALA A 557 33.74 -11.32 17.82
N ALA A 558 34.12 -10.08 17.52
CA ALA A 558 33.81 -8.92 18.37
C ALA A 558 32.29 -8.66 18.46
N ALA A 559 31.56 -8.77 17.34
CA ALA A 559 30.11 -8.61 17.31
C ALA A 559 29.39 -9.68 18.16
N LEU A 560 29.80 -10.95 18.03
CA LEU A 560 29.24 -12.03 18.86
C LEU A 560 29.56 -11.86 20.34
N ALA A 561 30.75 -11.35 20.68
CA ALA A 561 31.12 -11.03 22.07
C ALA A 561 30.19 -9.96 22.66
N ILE A 562 29.93 -8.88 21.93
CA ILE A 562 28.99 -7.83 22.37
C ILE A 562 27.59 -8.39 22.59
N LEU A 563 27.11 -9.28 21.71
CA LEU A 563 25.78 -9.88 21.85
C LEU A 563 25.70 -10.84 23.04
N ARG A 564 26.80 -11.53 23.40
CA ARG A 564 26.89 -12.44 24.57
C ARG A 564 26.69 -11.69 25.89
N ASP A 565 27.12 -10.45 25.98
CA ASP A 565 26.96 -9.63 27.19
C ASP A 565 25.47 -9.35 27.54
N HIS A 566 24.57 -9.52 26.58
CA HIS A 566 23.15 -9.16 26.71
C HIS A 566 22.17 -10.31 26.46
N ARG A 567 22.64 -11.49 26.05
CA ARG A 567 21.78 -12.61 25.61
C ARG A 567 22.13 -13.92 26.30
N PRO A 568 21.14 -14.80 26.54
CA PRO A 568 21.41 -16.15 27.01
C PRO A 568 22.41 -16.90 26.12
N PRO A 569 23.30 -17.73 26.68
CA PRO A 569 24.21 -18.57 25.89
C PRO A 569 23.48 -19.51 24.90
N THR A 570 22.22 -19.84 25.20
CA THR A 570 21.34 -20.70 24.39
C THR A 570 20.68 -19.99 23.21
N THR A 571 20.83 -18.67 23.07
CA THR A 571 20.23 -17.89 21.98
C THR A 571 20.64 -18.46 20.61
N PRO A 572 19.68 -18.77 19.72
CA PRO A 572 19.99 -19.29 18.38
C PRO A 572 20.82 -18.32 17.53
N VAL A 573 21.85 -18.84 16.87
CA VAL A 573 22.67 -18.16 15.86
C VAL A 573 22.65 -19.00 14.59
N VAL A 574 22.42 -18.38 13.44
CA VAL A 574 22.34 -19.08 12.15
C VAL A 574 23.30 -18.48 11.15
N PHE A 575 24.11 -19.33 10.54
CA PHE A 575 24.99 -19.00 9.42
C PHE A 575 24.34 -19.50 8.14
N GLY A 576 23.88 -18.58 7.29
CA GLY A 576 23.31 -18.89 5.98
C GLY A 576 24.28 -18.49 4.88
N ARG A 577 25.01 -19.47 4.32
CA ARG A 577 25.94 -19.27 3.22
C ARG A 577 25.25 -19.58 1.90
N GLN A 578 25.40 -18.67 0.92
CA GLN A 578 24.85 -18.83 -0.44
C GLN A 578 23.35 -19.19 -0.47
N VAL A 579 22.57 -18.59 0.44
CA VAL A 579 21.13 -18.85 0.55
C VAL A 579 20.45 -18.68 -0.81
N SER A 580 19.62 -19.64 -1.21
CA SER A 580 18.94 -19.80 -2.49
C SER A 580 19.83 -20.06 -3.72
N ARG A 581 21.07 -20.49 -3.54
CA ARG A 581 21.96 -20.87 -4.65
C ARG A 581 22.36 -22.33 -4.52
N ASP A 582 22.99 -22.88 -5.55
CA ASP A 582 23.29 -24.32 -5.64
C ASP A 582 24.15 -24.83 -4.46
N ASP A 583 25.05 -23.99 -3.93
CA ASP A 583 25.92 -24.32 -2.79
C ASP A 583 25.35 -23.82 -1.43
N GLU A 584 24.02 -23.78 -1.27
CA GLU A 584 23.37 -23.34 -0.03
C GLU A 584 23.82 -24.20 1.17
N GLN A 585 24.30 -23.54 2.22
CA GLN A 585 24.64 -24.18 3.49
C GLN A 585 24.07 -23.37 4.65
N ILE A 586 23.24 -24.01 5.47
CA ILE A 586 22.62 -23.40 6.65
C ILE A 586 23.08 -24.16 7.88
N THR A 587 23.77 -23.46 8.79
CA THR A 587 24.20 -24.00 10.08
C THR A 587 23.48 -23.26 11.21
N VAL A 588 22.66 -23.99 11.96
CA VAL A 588 22.00 -23.50 13.17
C VAL A 588 22.82 -23.92 14.38
N THR A 589 23.20 -22.96 15.22
CA THR A 589 23.96 -23.16 16.45
C THR A 589 23.43 -22.24 17.55
N THR A 590 24.14 -22.17 18.69
CA THR A 590 23.84 -21.26 19.80
C THR A 590 24.90 -20.18 19.89
N LEU A 591 24.60 -19.08 20.58
CA LEU A 591 25.53 -17.98 20.79
C LEU A 591 26.80 -18.41 21.54
N ALA A 592 26.69 -19.41 22.42
CA ALA A 592 27.83 -20.04 23.08
C ALA A 592 28.75 -20.79 22.11
N ALA A 593 28.16 -21.53 21.16
CA ALA A 593 28.88 -22.39 20.23
C ALA A 593 29.11 -21.75 18.84
N ALA A 594 28.76 -20.48 18.66
CA ALA A 594 28.93 -19.77 17.40
C ALA A 594 30.41 -19.53 17.10
N ASP A 595 30.90 -20.17 16.03
CA ASP A 595 32.26 -20.04 15.52
C ASP A 595 32.31 -19.07 14.32
N PRO A 596 33.03 -17.92 14.44
CA PRO A 596 33.24 -17.00 13.33
C PRO A 596 33.91 -17.61 12.09
N ALA A 597 34.57 -18.78 12.18
CA ALA A 597 35.14 -19.51 11.06
C ALA A 597 34.11 -20.07 10.07
N LEU A 598 32.85 -20.18 10.48
CA LEU A 598 31.76 -20.64 9.62
C LEU A 598 31.30 -19.57 8.60
N ALA A 599 31.72 -18.31 8.76
CA ALA A 599 31.32 -17.22 7.89
C ALA A 599 32.40 -16.84 6.86
N ASP A 600 31.96 -16.61 5.64
CA ASP A 600 32.72 -15.97 4.57
C ASP A 600 31.97 -14.74 4.00
N MET A 601 32.43 -14.20 2.88
CA MET A 601 31.80 -13.04 2.23
C MET A 601 30.42 -13.32 1.64
N LEU A 602 30.03 -14.60 1.49
CA LEU A 602 28.76 -15.05 0.95
C LEU A 602 27.81 -15.55 2.06
N THR A 603 28.18 -15.29 3.32
CA THR A 603 27.43 -15.71 4.49
C THR A 603 26.66 -14.53 5.08
N LEU A 604 25.40 -14.78 5.45
CA LEU A 604 24.63 -13.93 6.34
C LEU A 604 24.56 -14.61 7.71
N VAL A 605 24.77 -13.85 8.80
CA VAL A 605 24.62 -14.37 10.17
C VAL A 605 23.40 -13.77 10.82
N LEU A 606 22.46 -14.60 11.27
CA LEU A 606 21.24 -14.18 11.98
C LEU A 606 21.32 -14.59 13.45
N VAL A 607 21.16 -13.63 14.35
CA VAL A 607 21.21 -13.85 15.80
C VAL A 607 19.84 -13.54 16.40
N GLY A 608 19.20 -14.54 17.01
CA GLY A 608 17.92 -14.39 17.70
C GLY A 608 18.03 -13.46 18.91
N ASN A 609 16.90 -12.96 19.41
CA ASN A 609 16.85 -12.19 20.64
C ASN A 609 16.81 -13.10 21.88
N SER A 610 16.68 -12.51 23.08
CA SER A 610 16.65 -13.24 24.34
C SER A 610 15.49 -14.24 24.45
N GLN A 611 14.43 -14.07 23.65
CA GLN A 611 13.26 -14.95 23.63
C GLN A 611 13.28 -15.95 22.48
N SER A 612 14.22 -15.84 21.54
CA SER A 612 14.32 -16.77 20.42
C SER A 612 14.71 -18.17 20.89
N PHE A 613 14.08 -19.18 20.32
CA PHE A 613 14.32 -20.57 20.67
C PHE A 613 14.32 -21.49 19.44
N HIS A 614 14.88 -22.68 19.61
CA HIS A 614 14.84 -23.74 18.62
C HIS A 614 13.65 -24.67 18.87
N LEU A 615 12.86 -24.96 17.84
CA LEU A 615 11.69 -25.81 17.89
C LEU A 615 11.67 -26.75 16.67
N ALA A 616 11.86 -28.05 16.90
CA ALA A 616 11.75 -29.07 15.86
C ALA A 616 12.48 -28.72 14.54
N GLY A 617 13.75 -28.30 14.63
CA GLY A 617 14.55 -27.91 13.46
C GLY A 617 14.37 -26.46 13.01
N HIS A 618 13.46 -25.71 13.62
CA HIS A 618 13.16 -24.32 13.27
C HIS A 618 13.67 -23.35 14.33
N VAL A 619 13.99 -22.12 13.92
CA VAL A 619 14.27 -21.00 14.82
C VAL A 619 13.03 -20.11 14.87
N VAL A 620 12.55 -19.84 16.07
CA VAL A 620 11.32 -19.07 16.32
C VAL A 620 11.60 -17.95 17.29
N THR A 621 11.19 -16.73 16.92
CA THR A 621 11.09 -15.60 17.85
C THR A 621 9.61 -15.37 18.16
N PRO A 622 9.16 -15.58 19.41
CA PRO A 622 7.74 -15.57 19.74
C PRO A 622 7.11 -14.19 19.51
N ARG A 623 5.82 -14.18 19.15
CA ARG A 623 5.04 -12.93 18.96
C ARG A 623 4.55 -12.31 20.28
N GLY A 624 4.70 -12.99 21.40
CA GLY A 624 4.22 -12.54 22.72
C GLY A 624 2.80 -12.97 23.10
N TYR A 625 2.15 -13.87 22.34
CA TYR A 625 0.85 -14.43 22.76
C TYR A 625 0.94 -15.29 24.02
N THR A 626 2.06 -15.97 24.24
CA THR A 626 2.31 -16.84 25.39
C THR A 626 2.73 -16.07 26.65
N THR A 627 3.09 -14.80 26.53
CA THR A 627 3.46 -13.92 27.66
C THR A 627 2.32 -13.00 28.12
N ARG A 628 1.12 -13.12 27.53
CA ARG A 628 -0.09 -12.46 28.04
C ARG A 628 -0.91 -13.42 28.89
N PRO A 629 -0.78 -13.44 30.23
CA PRO A 629 -1.98 -13.63 31.03
C PRO A 629 -2.95 -12.52 30.63
N TYR A 630 -4.22 -12.86 30.40
CA TYR A 630 -5.27 -11.87 30.21
C TYR A 630 -5.26 -10.89 31.40
N GLN A 631 -4.73 -9.69 31.19
CA GLN A 631 -4.84 -8.58 32.11
C GLN A 631 -5.68 -7.50 31.41
N PRO A 632 -6.90 -7.20 31.91
CA PRO A 632 -7.62 -6.03 31.46
C PRO A 632 -6.73 -4.81 31.72
N THR A 633 -6.61 -3.95 30.72
CA THR A 633 -5.78 -2.76 30.71
C THR A 633 -6.08 -1.91 31.96
N THR A 634 -5.13 -1.87 32.89
CA THR A 634 -5.21 -1.11 34.16
C THR A 634 -5.36 0.40 33.95
N ALA A 635 -5.22 0.89 32.71
CA ALA A 635 -5.26 2.30 32.35
C ALA A 635 -6.68 2.92 32.23
N MET A 636 -7.77 2.15 32.41
CA MET A 636 -9.15 2.69 32.41
C MET A 636 -9.89 2.59 33.74
N LEU A 637 -9.25 2.13 34.82
CA LEU A 637 -9.90 1.92 36.12
C LEU A 637 -9.28 2.79 37.21
N ALA A 638 -9.39 4.10 37.06
CA ALA A 638 -9.28 5.02 38.18
C ALA A 638 -10.11 6.27 37.92
N THR A 639 -11.37 6.24 38.37
CA THR A 639 -12.06 7.27 39.19
C THR A 639 -13.58 7.07 39.10
N GLY A 640 -14.21 6.72 40.24
CA GLY A 640 -15.67 6.77 40.41
C GLY A 640 -16.49 5.52 40.05
N ALA A 641 -15.94 4.31 40.17
CA ALA A 641 -16.71 3.09 39.92
C ALA A 641 -17.87 2.92 40.91
N SER A 642 -19.11 2.88 40.39
CA SER A 642 -20.32 2.49 41.13
C SER A 642 -20.45 0.96 41.21
N ASP A 643 -21.04 0.43 42.29
CA ASP A 643 -21.41 -1.00 42.39
C ASP A 643 -22.16 -1.46 41.13
N TYR A 644 -21.81 -2.63 40.58
CA TYR A 644 -22.57 -3.24 39.48
C TYR A 644 -23.60 -4.24 40.05
N PRO A 645 -24.91 -4.05 39.83
CA PRO A 645 -25.94 -4.87 40.44
C PRO A 645 -26.06 -6.24 39.75
N ILE A 646 -25.75 -7.32 40.46
CA ILE A 646 -25.89 -8.70 39.98
C ILE A 646 -27.06 -9.38 40.70
N ILE A 647 -27.96 -10.00 39.93
CA ILE A 647 -29.03 -10.88 40.43
C ILE A 647 -28.73 -12.33 40.00
N LEU A 648 -28.61 -13.23 40.97
CA LEU A 648 -28.41 -14.66 40.70
C LEU A 648 -29.75 -15.35 40.42
N THR A 649 -29.98 -15.75 39.17
CA THR A 649 -31.22 -16.45 38.75
C THR A 649 -31.14 -17.97 38.88
N LYS A 650 -29.93 -18.53 39.05
CA LYS A 650 -29.69 -19.96 39.26
C LYS A 650 -28.80 -20.19 40.49
N PRO A 651 -29.28 -19.83 41.70
CA PRO A 651 -28.47 -19.83 42.94
C PRO A 651 -27.87 -21.21 43.28
N ALA A 652 -28.51 -22.30 42.86
CA ALA A 652 -27.99 -23.66 43.00
C ALA A 652 -26.62 -23.89 42.34
N HIS A 653 -26.28 -23.13 41.29
CA HIS A 653 -25.00 -23.25 40.58
C HIS A 653 -23.84 -22.52 41.27
N PHE A 654 -24.11 -21.84 42.39
CA PHE A 654 -23.14 -21.00 43.09
C PHE A 654 -22.87 -21.51 44.50
N PRO A 655 -22.27 -22.71 44.67
CA PRO A 655 -21.97 -23.25 45.99
C PRO A 655 -21.14 -22.24 46.79
N ALA A 656 -21.61 -21.96 48.00
CA ALA A 656 -21.04 -20.96 48.88
C ALA A 656 -20.31 -21.62 50.05
N VAL A 657 -19.11 -21.12 50.34
CA VAL A 657 -18.38 -21.45 51.56
C VAL A 657 -18.43 -20.26 52.51
N VAL A 658 -18.92 -20.47 53.73
CA VAL A 658 -18.96 -19.47 54.80
C VAL A 658 -17.95 -19.87 55.85
N ILE A 659 -16.99 -18.98 56.14
CA ILE A 659 -15.93 -19.21 57.12
C ILE A 659 -16.18 -18.33 58.34
N GLY A 660 -16.48 -18.96 59.47
CA GLY A 660 -16.88 -18.29 60.72
C GLY A 660 -18.36 -18.51 61.05
N GLY A 661 -18.62 -19.13 62.21
CA GLY A 661 -19.96 -19.52 62.68
C GLY A 661 -20.57 -18.61 63.73
N GLY A 662 -20.07 -17.38 63.88
CA GLY A 662 -20.67 -16.36 64.74
C GLY A 662 -21.92 -15.71 64.12
N ASN A 663 -22.48 -14.71 64.80
CA ASN A 663 -23.71 -14.01 64.35
C ASN A 663 -23.61 -13.43 62.92
N VAL A 664 -22.41 -12.98 62.51
CA VAL A 664 -22.18 -12.49 61.15
C VAL A 664 -22.31 -13.61 60.12
N GLY A 665 -21.68 -14.76 60.39
CA GLY A 665 -21.79 -15.97 59.58
C GLY A 665 -23.23 -16.46 59.48
N GLU A 666 -23.95 -16.51 60.61
CA GLU A 666 -25.37 -16.91 60.63
C GLU A 666 -26.22 -16.05 59.71
N ARG A 667 -26.05 -14.72 59.75
CA ARG A 667 -26.80 -13.79 58.88
C ARG A 667 -26.53 -14.04 57.40
N LYS A 668 -25.29 -14.37 57.02
CA LYS A 668 -24.94 -14.70 55.62
C LYS A 668 -25.55 -16.03 55.19
N VAL A 669 -25.41 -17.07 56.01
CA VAL A 669 -26.02 -18.39 55.77
C VAL A 669 -27.53 -18.27 55.60
N ARG A 670 -28.21 -17.52 56.47
CA ARG A 670 -29.66 -17.28 56.37
C ARG A 670 -30.08 -16.74 55.01
N GLY A 671 -29.36 -15.73 54.50
CA GLY A 671 -29.62 -15.13 53.20
C GLY A 671 -29.36 -16.07 52.03
N LEU A 672 -28.30 -16.87 52.12
CA LEU A 672 -27.94 -17.87 51.11
C LEU A 672 -28.95 -19.01 51.04
N LEU A 673 -29.35 -19.56 52.19
CA LEU A 673 -30.35 -20.63 52.26
C LEU A 673 -31.72 -20.14 51.77
N ALA A 674 -32.12 -18.92 52.12
CA ALA A 674 -33.36 -18.32 51.62
C ALA A 674 -33.36 -18.14 50.09
N ALA A 675 -32.18 -18.03 49.47
CA ALA A 675 -32.02 -17.96 48.03
C ALA A 675 -31.83 -19.34 47.37
N GLY A 676 -31.76 -20.45 48.13
CA GLY A 676 -31.51 -21.79 47.57
C GLY A 676 -30.05 -22.03 47.13
N VAL A 677 -29.11 -21.30 47.72
CA VAL A 677 -27.67 -21.52 47.51
C VAL A 677 -27.18 -22.69 48.38
N PRO A 678 -26.44 -23.68 47.84
CA PRO A 678 -25.81 -24.73 48.64
C PRO A 678 -24.72 -24.12 49.53
N VAL A 679 -24.81 -24.36 50.84
CA VAL A 679 -23.90 -23.74 51.82
C VAL A 679 -23.03 -24.79 52.52
N ARG A 680 -21.73 -24.54 52.53
CA ARG A 680 -20.75 -25.21 53.39
C ARG A 680 -20.23 -24.22 54.43
N LEU A 681 -20.43 -24.52 55.72
CA LEU A 681 -19.96 -23.73 56.85
C LEU A 681 -18.67 -24.35 57.39
N ILE A 682 -17.60 -23.55 57.52
CA ILE A 682 -16.34 -23.96 58.15
C ILE A 682 -16.14 -23.10 59.39
N SER A 683 -16.27 -23.70 60.57
CA SER A 683 -16.06 -23.01 61.83
C SER A 683 -15.93 -24.00 62.99
N PRO A 684 -15.01 -23.80 63.96
CA PRO A 684 -14.90 -24.66 65.14
C PRO A 684 -16.14 -24.57 66.06
N THR A 685 -16.82 -23.41 66.04
CA THR A 685 -18.01 -23.11 66.82
C THR A 685 -19.10 -22.52 65.92
N ALA A 686 -20.37 -22.77 66.24
CA ALA A 686 -21.51 -22.23 65.50
C ALA A 686 -22.60 -21.78 66.47
N THR A 687 -23.43 -20.82 66.08
CA THR A 687 -24.62 -20.42 66.85
C THR A 687 -25.64 -21.57 66.90
N THR A 688 -26.54 -21.55 67.89
CA THR A 688 -27.61 -22.56 68.04
C THR A 688 -28.43 -22.74 66.75
N GLN A 689 -28.69 -21.65 66.02
CA GLN A 689 -29.44 -21.71 64.77
C GLN A 689 -28.67 -22.38 63.63
N LEU A 690 -27.36 -22.12 63.52
CA LEU A 690 -26.50 -22.77 62.53
C LEU A 690 -26.36 -24.27 62.78
N ILE A 691 -26.29 -24.66 64.06
CA ILE A 691 -26.28 -26.07 64.47
C ILE A 691 -27.59 -26.74 64.05
N ALA A 692 -28.73 -26.13 64.36
CA ALA A 692 -30.04 -26.65 63.96
C ALA A 692 -30.16 -26.81 62.43
N TRP A 693 -29.72 -25.83 61.63
CA TRP A 693 -29.73 -25.96 60.16
C TRP A 693 -28.79 -27.04 59.62
N ALA A 694 -27.68 -27.31 60.29
CA ALA A 694 -26.79 -28.41 59.94
C ALA A 694 -27.44 -29.77 60.25
N GLU A 695 -28.09 -29.90 61.41
CA GLU A 695 -28.83 -31.11 61.82
C GLU A 695 -30.05 -31.38 60.94
N GLU A 696 -30.73 -30.33 60.48
CA GLU A 696 -31.80 -30.39 59.48
C GLU A 696 -31.29 -30.72 58.06
N GLY A 697 -29.98 -30.84 57.85
CA GLY A 697 -29.37 -31.13 56.55
C GLY A 697 -29.42 -29.97 55.55
N ARG A 698 -29.68 -28.74 56.00
CA ARG A 698 -29.81 -27.56 55.14
C ARG A 698 -28.47 -26.95 54.75
N LEU A 699 -27.41 -27.24 55.50
CA LEU A 699 -26.04 -26.85 55.21
C LEU A 699 -25.07 -27.95 55.64
N VAL A 700 -23.87 -27.97 55.04
CA VAL A 700 -22.79 -28.86 55.47
C VAL A 700 -21.90 -28.11 56.45
N TRP A 701 -21.85 -28.54 57.72
CA TRP A 701 -20.99 -27.91 58.73
C TRP A 701 -19.73 -28.75 58.98
N GLU A 702 -18.57 -28.14 58.70
CA GLU A 702 -17.27 -28.68 59.06
C GLU A 702 -16.76 -27.99 60.33
N ARG A 703 -16.76 -28.76 61.43
CA ARG A 703 -16.41 -28.26 62.76
C ARG A 703 -14.90 -28.15 62.97
N ARG A 704 -14.27 -27.23 62.24
CA ARG A 704 -12.82 -26.97 62.28
C ARG A 704 -12.50 -25.54 61.82
N THR A 705 -11.25 -25.14 61.96
CA THR A 705 -10.74 -23.89 61.40
C THR A 705 -10.45 -24.03 59.91
N TYR A 706 -10.43 -22.88 59.22
CA TYR A 706 -10.08 -22.77 57.79
C TYR A 706 -8.66 -23.29 57.48
N GLN A 707 -8.53 -24.00 56.37
CA GLN A 707 -7.29 -24.54 55.83
C GLN A 707 -7.18 -24.26 54.31
N PRO A 708 -5.95 -24.16 53.76
CA PRO A 708 -5.76 -24.06 52.32
C PRO A 708 -6.43 -25.21 51.55
N GLY A 709 -7.16 -24.89 50.47
CA GLY A 709 -7.93 -25.86 49.68
C GLY A 709 -9.41 -25.95 50.06
N ASP A 710 -9.84 -25.39 51.19
CA ASP A 710 -11.25 -25.36 51.62
C ASP A 710 -12.18 -24.57 50.70
N LEU A 711 -11.62 -23.75 49.81
CA LEU A 711 -12.37 -22.96 48.84
C LEU A 711 -12.53 -23.69 47.50
N ASN A 712 -11.96 -24.89 47.35
CA ASN A 712 -12.04 -25.66 46.11
C ASN A 712 -13.49 -25.98 45.77
N GLY A 713 -13.88 -25.63 44.54
CA GLY A 713 -15.24 -25.79 44.03
C GLY A 713 -16.24 -24.73 44.51
N ALA A 714 -15.85 -23.81 45.39
CA ALA A 714 -16.68 -22.69 45.78
C ALA A 714 -16.79 -21.67 44.64
N ARG A 715 -17.97 -21.07 44.49
CA ARG A 715 -18.18 -19.90 43.61
C ARG A 715 -18.36 -18.61 44.39
N LEU A 716 -18.88 -18.72 45.62
CA LEU A 716 -19.03 -17.64 46.57
C LEU A 716 -18.30 -17.98 47.86
N VAL A 717 -17.55 -17.03 48.40
CA VAL A 717 -16.83 -17.18 49.66
C VAL A 717 -17.23 -16.05 50.60
N PHE A 718 -17.53 -16.37 51.86
CA PHE A 718 -17.83 -15.38 52.90
C PHE A 718 -16.84 -15.51 54.03
N ALA A 719 -15.93 -14.55 54.15
CA ALA A 719 -14.98 -14.46 55.25
C ALA A 719 -15.64 -13.70 56.41
N ALA A 720 -16.16 -14.42 57.41
CA ALA A 720 -16.94 -13.89 58.52
C ALA A 720 -16.33 -14.27 59.89
N THR A 721 -14.99 -14.29 59.97
CA THR A 721 -14.28 -14.53 61.22
C THR A 721 -14.01 -13.21 61.96
N ASN A 722 -13.79 -13.28 63.28
CA ASN A 722 -13.38 -12.12 64.08
C ASN A 722 -11.90 -11.75 63.91
N ASP A 723 -11.15 -12.49 63.08
CA ASP A 723 -9.73 -12.26 62.84
C ASP A 723 -9.53 -11.67 61.42
N ARG A 724 -9.12 -10.40 61.39
CA ARG A 724 -8.90 -9.67 60.13
C ARG A 724 -7.80 -10.29 59.27
N THR A 725 -6.75 -10.84 59.90
CA THR A 725 -5.65 -11.47 59.17
C THR A 725 -6.10 -12.76 58.51
N VAL A 726 -6.97 -13.51 59.17
CA VAL A 726 -7.61 -14.71 58.61
C VAL A 726 -8.55 -14.33 57.46
N ASN A 727 -9.36 -13.29 57.60
CA ASN A 727 -10.24 -12.82 56.53
C ASN A 727 -9.47 -12.36 55.29
N ALA A 728 -8.37 -11.61 55.45
CA ALA A 728 -7.50 -11.21 54.35
C ALA A 728 -6.86 -12.41 53.63
N ARG A 729 -6.43 -13.43 54.40
CA ARG A 729 -5.91 -14.69 53.82
C ARG A 729 -6.98 -15.45 53.04
N ILE A 730 -8.21 -15.48 53.53
CA ILE A 730 -9.35 -16.10 52.84
C ILE A 730 -9.66 -15.36 51.53
N ALA A 731 -9.64 -14.02 51.54
CA ALA A 731 -9.84 -13.20 50.35
C ALA A 731 -8.77 -13.47 49.28
N ALA A 732 -7.49 -13.49 49.68
CA ALA A 732 -6.39 -13.83 48.78
C ALA A 732 -6.54 -15.26 48.21
N ALA A 733 -6.95 -16.22 49.03
CA ALA A 733 -7.18 -17.60 48.60
C ALA A 733 -8.39 -17.74 47.66
N ALA A 734 -9.44 -16.93 47.85
CA ALA A 734 -10.60 -16.90 46.97
C ALA A 734 -10.25 -16.37 45.58
N ILE A 735 -9.45 -15.30 45.51
CA ILE A 735 -8.89 -14.77 44.25
C ILE A 735 -8.10 -15.86 43.52
N ALA A 736 -7.20 -16.56 44.23
CA ALA A 736 -6.41 -17.64 43.65
C ALA A 736 -7.28 -18.82 43.14
N ALA A 737 -8.43 -19.06 43.77
CA ALA A 737 -9.39 -20.09 43.38
C ALA A 737 -10.39 -19.65 42.30
N GLY A 738 -10.37 -18.37 41.88
CA GLY A 738 -11.34 -17.82 40.93
C GLY A 738 -12.76 -17.74 41.49
N ALA A 739 -12.92 -17.60 42.81
CA ALA A 739 -14.19 -17.47 43.50
C ALA A 739 -14.40 -16.03 43.97
N LEU A 740 -15.65 -15.54 43.95
CA LEU A 740 -15.96 -14.20 44.47
C LEU A 740 -16.01 -14.23 46.00
N CYS A 741 -15.31 -13.31 46.65
CA CYS A 741 -15.23 -13.21 48.10
C CYS A 741 -15.98 -12.00 48.64
N ASN A 742 -16.78 -12.21 49.69
CA ASN A 742 -17.30 -11.17 50.54
C ASN A 742 -16.56 -11.22 51.89
N VAL A 743 -15.83 -10.15 52.19
CA VAL A 743 -15.17 -9.99 53.49
C VAL A 743 -16.11 -9.24 54.44
N ALA A 744 -16.37 -9.83 55.61
CA ALA A 744 -17.11 -9.15 56.67
C ALA A 744 -16.30 -7.94 57.17
N ASP A 745 -17.00 -6.84 57.43
CA ASP A 745 -16.50 -5.62 58.06
C ASP A 745 -15.40 -4.84 57.30
N ASN A 746 -14.91 -5.35 56.17
CA ASN A 746 -14.12 -4.56 55.22
C ASN A 746 -14.57 -4.76 53.76
N PRO A 747 -15.44 -3.88 53.25
CA PRO A 747 -15.87 -3.86 51.85
C PRO A 747 -14.70 -3.82 50.86
N THR A 748 -13.63 -3.06 51.13
CA THR A 748 -12.56 -2.86 50.14
C THR A 748 -11.66 -4.07 49.92
N GLU A 749 -11.75 -5.08 50.79
CA GLU A 749 -10.97 -6.32 50.71
C GLU A 749 -11.75 -7.47 50.02
N GLY A 750 -13.02 -7.26 49.67
CA GLY A 750 -13.87 -8.24 48.99
C GLY A 750 -14.22 -7.86 47.55
N ASP A 751 -14.59 -8.85 46.75
CA ASP A 751 -14.99 -8.70 45.34
C ASP A 751 -16.44 -8.20 45.17
N PHE A 752 -17.28 -8.39 46.20
CA PHE A 752 -18.69 -7.97 46.16
C PHE A 752 -19.28 -7.65 47.54
N HIS A 753 -20.41 -6.94 47.54
CA HIS A 753 -21.21 -6.64 48.73
C HIS A 753 -22.60 -7.26 48.65
N VAL A 754 -23.15 -7.60 49.82
CA VAL A 754 -24.56 -7.99 49.93
C VAL A 754 -25.34 -6.77 50.41
N PRO A 755 -26.21 -6.16 49.59
CA PRO A 755 -26.95 -4.95 49.94
C PRO A 755 -28.01 -5.22 51.01
N ALA A 756 -28.60 -4.15 51.56
CA ALA A 756 -29.77 -4.28 52.43
C ALA A 756 -30.94 -4.78 51.58
N VAL A 757 -31.59 -5.88 51.99
CA VAL A 757 -32.67 -6.53 51.23
C VAL A 757 -33.98 -6.51 52.01
N TYR A 758 -35.08 -6.18 51.34
CA TYR A 758 -36.46 -6.41 51.78
C TYR A 758 -37.17 -7.30 50.75
N ARG A 759 -38.00 -8.23 51.22
CA ARG A 759 -38.80 -9.12 50.37
C ARG A 759 -40.21 -9.23 50.92
N SER A 760 -41.20 -8.90 50.08
CA SER A 760 -42.63 -9.04 50.40
C SER A 760 -43.45 -9.10 49.10
N GLY A 761 -44.54 -9.88 49.07
CA GLY A 761 -45.46 -9.97 47.94
C GLY A 761 -44.83 -10.32 46.58
N GLY A 762 -43.72 -11.08 46.55
CA GLY A 762 -42.98 -11.40 45.32
C GLY A 762 -42.01 -10.32 44.82
N ILE A 763 -41.92 -9.18 45.50
CA ILE A 763 -40.98 -8.09 45.17
C ILE A 763 -39.75 -8.17 46.07
N THR A 764 -38.58 -7.99 45.47
CA THR A 764 -37.30 -7.83 46.19
C THR A 764 -36.78 -6.42 45.98
N VAL A 765 -36.58 -5.68 47.08
CA VAL A 765 -35.94 -4.37 47.09
C VAL A 765 -34.55 -4.50 47.66
N THR A 766 -33.55 -3.97 46.96
CA THR A 766 -32.17 -3.89 47.45
C THR A 766 -31.66 -2.45 47.46
N VAL A 767 -30.96 -2.08 48.52
CA VAL A 767 -30.34 -0.76 48.66
C VAL A 767 -28.86 -0.94 49.00
N SER A 768 -27.97 -0.40 48.16
CA SER A 768 -26.52 -0.35 48.40
C SER A 768 -26.06 1.10 48.59
N SER A 769 -25.00 1.29 49.37
CA SER A 769 -24.28 2.56 49.54
C SER A 769 -22.78 2.39 49.23
N ILE A 770 -22.41 1.43 48.38
CA ILE A 770 -20.99 1.14 48.04
C ILE A 770 -20.20 0.78 49.32
N GLY A 771 -20.87 0.10 50.26
CA GLY A 771 -20.32 -0.24 51.57
C GLY A 771 -20.06 0.92 52.53
N SER A 772 -20.25 2.18 52.12
CA SER A 772 -19.86 3.38 52.89
C SER A 772 -20.82 3.77 54.02
N ALA A 773 -22.10 3.39 53.94
CA ALA A 773 -23.11 3.75 54.95
C ALA A 773 -24.20 2.67 55.16
N PRO A 774 -23.86 1.50 55.76
CA PRO A 774 -24.79 0.37 55.92
C PRO A 774 -26.09 0.70 56.67
N THR A 775 -26.02 1.56 57.69
CA THR A 775 -27.18 2.00 58.47
C THR A 775 -28.14 2.84 57.63
N ARG A 776 -27.61 3.66 56.71
CA ARG A 776 -28.44 4.48 55.80
C ARG A 776 -29.14 3.61 54.76
N SER A 777 -28.45 2.62 54.20
CA SER A 777 -29.05 1.63 53.29
C SER A 777 -30.18 0.84 53.96
N THR A 778 -29.99 0.49 55.25
CA THR A 778 -31.00 -0.19 56.09
C THR A 778 -32.23 0.70 56.30
N ALA A 779 -32.03 1.94 56.75
CA ALA A 779 -33.13 2.89 56.99
C ALA A 779 -33.92 3.22 55.72
N LEU A 780 -33.24 3.41 54.58
CA LEU A 780 -33.91 3.68 53.30
C LEU A 780 -34.71 2.46 52.82
N ARG A 781 -34.15 1.26 52.94
CA ARG A 781 -34.88 0.01 52.66
C ARG A 781 -36.13 -0.09 53.54
N ASP A 782 -36.04 0.22 54.84
CA ASP A 782 -37.19 0.14 55.75
C ASP A 782 -38.27 1.18 55.45
N ALA A 783 -37.87 2.39 55.05
CA ALA A 783 -38.81 3.40 54.56
C ALA A 783 -39.53 2.92 53.30
N ILE A 784 -38.83 2.30 52.35
CA ILE A 784 -39.42 1.72 51.14
C ILE A 784 -40.34 0.54 51.51
N ALA A 785 -39.94 -0.32 52.44
CA ALA A 785 -40.73 -1.44 52.92
C ALA A 785 -42.06 -0.98 53.55
N SER A 786 -42.00 -0.01 54.47
CA SER A 786 -43.19 0.57 55.08
C SER A 786 -44.09 1.23 54.04
N TRP A 787 -43.53 1.92 53.06
CA TRP A 787 -44.31 2.47 51.95
C TRP A 787 -44.99 1.38 51.11
N LEU A 788 -44.29 0.30 50.77
CA LEU A 788 -44.87 -0.84 50.02
C LEU A 788 -46.04 -1.48 50.77
N GLU A 789 -45.96 -1.55 52.09
CA GLU A 789 -47.08 -2.01 52.94
C GLU A 789 -48.27 -1.04 52.88
N THR A 790 -48.04 0.28 52.89
CA THR A 790 -49.14 1.27 52.79
C THR A 790 -49.89 1.23 51.47
N ILE A 791 -49.24 0.82 50.37
CA ILE A 791 -49.88 0.70 49.05
C ILE A 791 -50.44 -0.70 48.77
N GLY A 792 -50.49 -1.57 49.78
CA GLY A 792 -51.17 -2.87 49.72
C GLY A 792 -50.43 -3.96 48.94
N VAL A 793 -49.12 -3.82 48.74
CA VAL A 793 -48.28 -4.75 47.96
C VAL A 793 -47.86 -6.00 48.78
N SER A 794 -48.38 -6.16 50.00
CA SER A 794 -48.01 -7.23 50.93
C SER A 794 -48.61 -8.61 50.61
N THR A 795 -49.64 -8.68 49.77
CA THR A 795 -50.33 -9.94 49.42
C THR A 795 -50.18 -10.22 47.94
N HIS A 796 -49.86 -11.47 47.58
CA HIS A 796 -49.62 -11.98 46.22
C HIS A 796 -50.80 -11.84 45.23
N GLU A 797 -51.81 -11.03 45.52
CA GLU A 797 -52.99 -10.87 44.67
C GLU A 797 -52.92 -9.56 43.87
N ARG A 798 -52.26 -9.65 42.70
CA ARG A 798 -52.75 -9.09 41.43
C ARG A 798 -52.01 -9.67 40.24
#